data_AF-A0A938SYK6-F1
#
_entry.id   AF-A0A938SYK6-F1
#
_cell.length_a   1.000
_cell.length_b   1.000
_cell.length_c   1.000
_cell.angle_alpha   90.00
_cell.angle_beta   90.00
_cell.angle_gamma   90.00
#
_symmetry.space_group_name_H-M   'P 1'
#
loop_
_entity.id
_entity.type
_entity.pdbx_description
1 polymer ?
#
loop_
_entity_poly.entity_id
_entity_poly.type
_entity_poly.pdbx_seq_one_letter_code
_entity_poly.pdbx_strand_id
1 'polypeptide(L)'
;MTRASVNRSRYLTAWIAVLTSAGLLLAAPPAPAEPPHSRAPRLLNYYLRDDFVGNEEALARWDLVVLAYRHVDTAQESLLRLRDLNPAIRILAYIDPMCISAAPAGQPGNLHHDFQTGIDSLWIARTSDGDSISYWPDTVHVNVTTQCPRVNGERYRDYFVRFIEERLGPYVQDGSIDGIFLDEMSAGGYLWWDPLFPGCFDYDGNQACDEPDSLAVWLADAVDYFADATAAALPAGALAMANNCITLQPTLNGNLYECFPATWEGGLFGTLGALDMWASAGSQPAVVAVNGVPEDSTSLREFRYRFTGSLLADCYFNYDYGSHDHHQVDWFELYDYDLGLPLGPRYAIGETPLYVADFEGGLDPRVIPVPGMSTHTITEDPALVIAGQRSLVALATGEDSWPALCELLVPGGYLGGQWYTVSFRFRTLACAPRGSKLVLKAQRSGCSTAESISVPIAPGGGGSFRASLQLAACSGYRVYLRSEGSSALVLDSLSVVQGRGGLLARDYERGLVLTNDSGQVRTLPYNPSWELLDADGQWEDYSAWLYGQRIHVRHKDGLVLATAAARGEPRLSELLALNRRTGPDEAGDYDAWLELHNRGTLPMAIGGLYLTEDLAKPTRWPLPERTLAPGEYLVVWCDGEPDEGPLHANFTLAPEGGTLALFGRLDTGNALLDSISYPAQSIDISWGRVTTGNAGAVWRECWPSPGGPNAPATAAAGLEAPLQLAPGHPNPFGSRTAIAYSLPRAGWAELAIFDVAGRRVRALFAGPQPAGAGSAVWDGRDAAGHPAAAGLYFARLSTGGRRETQRLVLLR
;
A
#
# COMPACT_ATOMS: atom_id res chain seq x y z
N MET A 1 18.48 1.03 -79.57
CA MET A 1 17.32 0.50 -80.34
C MET A 1 16.62 -0.55 -79.48
N THR A 2 15.37 -0.27 -79.08
CA THR A 2 14.21 -1.15 -78.76
C THR A 2 14.41 -2.42 -77.89
N ARG A 3 13.57 -2.79 -76.91
CA ARG A 3 12.22 -2.37 -76.45
C ARG A 3 11.92 -3.10 -75.11
N ALA A 4 11.01 -2.53 -74.32
CA ALA A 4 10.52 -3.02 -73.02
C ALA A 4 9.22 -3.86 -73.10
N SER A 5 8.92 -4.66 -72.05
CA SER A 5 7.59 -4.95 -71.45
C SER A 5 7.76 -5.99 -70.31
N VAL A 6 7.56 -5.76 -69.01
CA VAL A 6 6.37 -5.38 -68.18
C VAL A 6 5.54 -6.57 -67.62
N ASN A 7 5.68 -6.75 -66.29
CA ASN A 7 4.71 -7.03 -65.20
C ASN A 7 3.97 -8.38 -64.92
N ARG A 8 4.19 -8.81 -63.66
CA ARG A 8 3.26 -9.01 -62.50
C ARG A 8 2.55 -10.36 -62.22
N SER A 9 2.85 -10.86 -61.01
CA SER A 9 1.93 -11.06 -59.85
C SER A 9 1.20 -12.41 -59.65
N ARG A 10 1.52 -13.15 -58.57
CA ARG A 10 0.73 -13.36 -57.30
C ARG A 10 1.02 -14.72 -56.58
N TYR A 11 1.39 -14.60 -55.31
CA TYR A 11 1.19 -15.44 -54.09
C TYR A 11 0.57 -16.87 -54.17
N LEU A 12 1.07 -17.86 -53.39
CA LEU A 12 0.64 -18.21 -51.99
C LEU A 12 1.15 -19.63 -51.56
N THR A 13 1.73 -19.70 -50.35
CA THR A 13 1.73 -20.76 -49.27
C THR A 13 2.29 -22.21 -49.36
N ALA A 14 3.00 -22.56 -48.26
CA ALA A 14 2.98 -23.78 -47.40
C ALA A 14 4.23 -24.72 -47.43
N TRP A 15 5.12 -24.72 -46.40
CA TRP A 15 5.14 -25.49 -45.10
C TRP A 15 5.61 -26.97 -45.32
N ILE A 16 6.68 -27.60 -44.73
CA ILE A 16 7.12 -27.81 -43.31
C ILE A 16 8.53 -28.50 -43.21
N ALA A 17 9.32 -28.12 -42.16
CA ALA A 17 10.31 -28.82 -41.28
C ALA A 17 11.59 -29.53 -41.84
N VAL A 18 12.75 -29.61 -41.15
CA VAL A 18 13.03 -30.09 -39.76
C VAL A 18 14.36 -29.56 -39.16
N LEU A 19 14.23 -29.00 -37.94
CA LEU A 19 14.99 -29.08 -36.66
C LEU A 19 16.51 -29.39 -36.61
N THR A 20 17.26 -28.48 -35.97
CA THR A 20 18.26 -28.81 -34.93
C THR A 20 18.18 -27.80 -33.78
N SER A 21 17.94 -28.32 -32.58
CA SER A 21 17.69 -27.63 -31.32
C SER A 21 18.99 -27.35 -30.54
N ALA A 22 19.28 -26.07 -30.32
CA ALA A 22 20.13 -25.62 -29.21
C ALA A 22 19.24 -24.75 -28.31
N GLY A 23 19.03 -25.18 -27.06
CA GLY A 23 18.19 -24.52 -26.09
C GLY A 23 18.77 -23.18 -25.67
N LEU A 24 18.31 -22.10 -26.30
CA LEU A 24 18.30 -20.78 -25.68
C LEU A 24 17.15 -20.78 -24.66
N LEU A 25 17.53 -20.79 -23.38
CA LEU A 25 16.66 -20.32 -22.31
C LEU A 25 16.33 -18.86 -22.60
N LEU A 26 15.24 -18.62 -23.32
CA LEU A 26 14.55 -17.34 -23.30
C LEU A 26 14.10 -17.16 -21.86
N ALA A 27 14.80 -16.30 -21.12
CA ALA A 27 14.24 -15.71 -19.92
C ALA A 27 12.86 -15.18 -20.30
N ALA A 28 11.82 -15.61 -19.60
CA ALA A 28 10.53 -14.96 -19.72
C ALA A 28 10.77 -13.46 -19.49
N PRO A 29 10.20 -12.56 -20.32
CA PRO A 29 10.24 -11.15 -19.98
C PRO A 29 9.70 -11.01 -18.55
N PRO A 30 10.30 -10.13 -17.73
CA PRO A 30 9.73 -9.84 -16.42
C PRO A 30 8.25 -9.55 -16.61
N ALA A 31 7.40 -10.11 -15.73
CA ALA A 31 6.00 -9.71 -15.70
C ALA A 31 5.97 -8.17 -15.67
N PRO A 32 5.12 -7.51 -16.50
CA PRO A 32 5.05 -6.06 -16.49
C PRO A 32 4.85 -5.62 -15.04
N ALA A 33 5.71 -4.70 -14.58
CA ALA A 33 5.50 -4.01 -13.32
C ALA A 33 4.05 -3.52 -13.30
N GLU A 34 3.36 -3.68 -12.16
CA GLU A 34 2.04 -3.08 -12.00
C GLU A 34 2.12 -1.61 -12.43
N PRO A 35 1.12 -1.10 -13.19
CA PRO A 35 1.16 0.28 -13.64
C PRO A 35 1.31 1.22 -12.43
N PRO A 36 2.08 2.32 -12.54
CA PRO A 36 2.40 3.25 -11.44
C PRO A 36 1.19 3.73 -10.63
N HIS A 37 0.01 3.70 -11.24
CA HIS A 37 -1.25 4.24 -10.72
C HIS A 37 -1.92 3.45 -9.59
N SER A 38 -1.37 2.33 -9.12
CA SER A 38 -1.91 1.55 -7.98
C SER A 38 -1.33 1.93 -6.62
N ARG A 39 -0.35 2.86 -6.56
CA ARG A 39 0.41 3.19 -5.35
C ARG A 39 -0.08 4.49 -4.70
N ALA A 40 -0.03 4.56 -3.37
CA ALA A 40 -0.30 5.77 -2.60
C ALA A 40 0.88 6.15 -1.68
N PRO A 41 1.28 7.45 -1.61
CA PRO A 41 0.78 8.55 -2.43
C PRO A 41 1.28 8.43 -3.87
N ARG A 42 0.59 9.08 -4.80
CA ARG A 42 1.13 9.28 -6.15
C ARG A 42 2.29 10.28 -6.09
N LEU A 43 3.20 10.23 -7.04
CA LEU A 43 4.41 11.04 -7.03
C LEU A 43 4.33 12.15 -8.09
N LEU A 44 4.64 13.37 -7.68
CA LEU A 44 4.83 14.52 -8.56
C LEU A 44 6.29 14.97 -8.51
N ASN A 45 6.84 15.40 -9.66
CA ASN A 45 8.09 16.17 -9.69
C ASN A 45 7.82 17.59 -10.20
N TYR A 46 8.15 18.59 -9.40
CA TYR A 46 8.03 20.01 -9.74
C TYR A 46 9.40 20.48 -10.27
N TYR A 47 9.66 20.34 -11.58
CA TYR A 47 10.98 20.53 -12.19
C TYR A 47 10.99 21.72 -13.16
N LEU A 48 11.45 22.88 -12.70
CA LEU A 48 11.36 24.13 -13.48
C LEU A 48 12.68 24.59 -14.09
N ARG A 49 13.79 23.85 -13.91
CA ARG A 49 15.08 24.25 -14.47
C ARG A 49 15.23 23.99 -15.96
N ASP A 50 16.15 24.73 -16.56
CA ASP A 50 16.43 24.69 -18.00
C ASP A 50 17.18 23.42 -18.46
N ASP A 51 17.73 22.62 -17.54
CA ASP A 51 18.47 21.39 -17.82
C ASP A 51 17.60 20.13 -17.84
N PHE A 52 16.32 20.26 -18.21
CA PHE A 52 15.41 19.13 -18.40
C PHE A 52 15.98 18.06 -19.34
N VAL A 53 16.59 18.48 -20.46
CA VAL A 53 17.19 17.56 -21.45
C VAL A 53 18.34 16.78 -20.80
N GLY A 54 18.25 15.45 -20.84
CA GLY A 54 19.20 14.54 -20.20
C GLY A 54 18.76 14.00 -18.83
N ASN A 55 17.65 14.49 -18.27
CA ASN A 55 17.07 14.01 -17.01
C ASN A 55 15.85 13.07 -17.21
N GLU A 56 15.59 12.61 -18.44
CA GLU A 56 14.37 11.86 -18.77
C GLU A 56 14.26 10.56 -17.99
N GLU A 57 15.36 9.81 -17.85
CA GLU A 57 15.38 8.54 -17.10
C GLU A 57 15.08 8.74 -15.61
N ALA A 58 15.55 9.85 -15.05
CA ALA A 58 15.27 10.18 -13.66
C ALA A 58 13.78 10.55 -13.51
N LEU A 59 13.31 11.52 -14.31
CA LEU A 59 11.96 12.08 -14.23
C LEU A 59 10.86 11.09 -14.62
N ALA A 60 11.15 10.08 -15.44
CA ALA A 60 10.20 9.03 -15.81
C ALA A 60 9.69 8.21 -14.60
N ARG A 61 10.34 8.29 -13.43
CA ARG A 61 9.94 7.57 -12.21
C ARG A 61 8.73 8.18 -11.49
N TRP A 62 8.33 9.41 -11.84
CA TRP A 62 7.18 10.08 -11.26
C TRP A 62 5.89 9.84 -12.05
N ASP A 63 4.73 9.97 -11.41
CA ASP A 63 3.42 9.84 -12.06
C ASP A 63 3.02 11.12 -12.81
N LEU A 64 3.47 12.27 -12.30
CA LEU A 64 3.22 13.60 -12.83
C LEU A 64 4.50 14.43 -12.78
N VAL A 65 4.82 15.12 -13.87
CA VAL A 65 5.93 16.07 -13.91
C VAL A 65 5.42 17.41 -14.40
N VAL A 66 5.83 18.47 -13.71
CA VAL A 66 5.56 19.85 -14.11
C VAL A 66 6.87 20.44 -14.62
N LEU A 67 6.87 20.93 -15.87
CA LEU A 67 8.03 21.47 -16.57
C LEU A 67 7.81 22.92 -16.96
N ALA A 68 8.85 23.74 -16.98
CA ALA A 68 8.75 25.10 -17.53
C ALA A 68 8.24 25.07 -18.98
N TYR A 69 7.27 25.94 -19.32
CA TYR A 69 6.62 25.95 -20.65
C TYR A 69 7.61 26.08 -21.82
N ARG A 70 8.79 26.67 -21.59
CA ARG A 70 9.85 26.85 -22.59
C ARG A 70 10.46 25.54 -23.11
N HIS A 71 10.27 24.45 -22.39
CA HIS A 71 10.70 23.11 -22.80
C HIS A 71 9.73 22.43 -23.75
N VAL A 72 8.47 22.91 -23.79
CA VAL A 72 7.39 22.24 -24.52
C VAL A 72 7.73 22.12 -26.00
N ASP A 73 8.26 23.15 -26.64
CA ASP A 73 8.65 23.10 -28.05
C ASP A 73 10.12 22.73 -28.28
N THR A 74 11.01 23.12 -27.36
CA THR A 74 12.46 22.92 -27.51
C THR A 74 12.93 21.52 -27.14
N ALA A 75 12.18 20.77 -26.33
CA ALA A 75 12.57 19.45 -25.80
C ALA A 75 11.61 18.32 -26.20
N GLN A 76 11.01 18.41 -27.40
CA GLN A 76 10.05 17.43 -27.93
C GLN A 76 10.56 15.97 -27.94
N GLU A 77 11.83 15.74 -28.32
CA GLU A 77 12.43 14.40 -28.27
C GLU A 77 12.52 13.86 -26.83
N SER A 78 12.83 14.73 -25.86
CA SER A 78 12.88 14.37 -24.44
C SER A 78 11.47 14.09 -23.88
N LEU A 79 10.45 14.84 -24.30
CA LEU A 79 9.05 14.57 -23.93
C LEU A 79 8.57 13.21 -24.46
N LEU A 80 8.92 12.88 -25.72
CA LEU A 80 8.63 11.57 -26.29
C LEU A 80 9.38 10.46 -25.54
N ARG A 81 10.67 10.67 -25.24
CA ARG A 81 11.47 9.72 -24.45
C ARG A 81 10.90 9.52 -23.05
N LEU A 82 10.42 10.57 -22.38
CA LEU A 82 9.73 10.45 -21.09
C LEU A 82 8.51 9.52 -21.19
N ARG A 83 7.67 9.71 -22.23
CA ARG A 83 6.49 8.86 -22.46
C ARG A 83 6.86 7.43 -22.88
N ASP A 84 7.98 7.23 -23.59
CA ASP A 84 8.47 5.89 -23.91
C ASP A 84 8.92 5.13 -22.66
N LEU A 85 9.55 5.83 -21.71
CA LEU A 85 10.01 5.27 -20.44
C LEU A 85 8.86 5.06 -19.44
N ASN A 86 7.90 5.98 -19.41
CA ASN A 86 6.70 5.90 -18.59
C ASN A 86 5.46 6.32 -19.42
N PRO A 87 4.77 5.36 -20.07
CA PRO A 87 3.60 5.65 -20.91
C PRO A 87 2.41 6.25 -20.15
N ALA A 88 2.45 6.15 -18.82
CA ALA A 88 1.43 6.57 -17.89
C ALA A 88 1.68 7.99 -17.33
N ILE A 89 2.86 8.57 -17.57
CA ILE A 89 3.26 9.86 -17.04
C ILE A 89 2.34 10.97 -17.53
N ARG A 90 2.01 11.88 -16.62
CA ARG A 90 1.31 13.14 -16.91
C ARG A 90 2.31 14.29 -16.92
N ILE A 91 2.21 15.17 -17.92
CA ILE A 91 3.15 16.28 -18.10
C ILE A 91 2.39 17.60 -18.12
N LEU A 92 2.74 18.55 -17.25
CA LEU A 92 2.15 19.90 -17.25
C LEU A 92 3.18 20.96 -17.63
N ALA A 93 2.75 21.97 -18.37
CA ALA A 93 3.53 23.16 -18.64
C ALA A 93 3.29 24.22 -17.55
N TYR A 94 4.31 24.52 -16.76
CA TYR A 94 4.35 25.65 -15.82
C TYR A 94 4.50 26.97 -16.56
N ILE A 95 3.60 27.91 -16.27
CA ILE A 95 3.65 29.28 -16.74
C ILE A 95 3.03 30.23 -15.70
N ASP A 96 3.64 31.40 -15.55
CA ASP A 96 3.24 32.41 -14.58
C ASP A 96 2.46 33.54 -15.31
N PRO A 97 1.19 33.80 -14.96
CA PRO A 97 0.42 34.92 -15.49
C PRO A 97 0.75 36.26 -14.82
N MET A 98 1.33 36.29 -13.62
CA MET A 98 1.56 37.50 -12.81
C MET A 98 2.98 38.07 -12.95
N CYS A 99 3.94 37.22 -13.26
CA CYS A 99 5.33 37.59 -13.50
C CYS A 99 5.88 37.06 -14.82
N ILE A 100 6.87 37.76 -15.34
CA ILE A 100 7.64 37.34 -16.52
C ILE A 100 9.13 37.39 -16.19
N SER A 101 9.94 36.64 -16.94
CA SER A 101 11.39 36.71 -16.79
C SER A 101 11.91 38.12 -17.11
N ALA A 102 12.82 38.62 -16.27
CA ALA A 102 13.60 39.84 -16.53
C ALA A 102 14.72 39.58 -17.55
N ALA A 103 15.02 38.32 -17.86
CA ALA A 103 16.03 37.95 -18.84
C ALA A 103 15.55 38.24 -20.28
N PRO A 104 16.46 38.53 -21.22
CA PRO A 104 16.09 38.74 -22.62
C PRO A 104 15.45 37.51 -23.24
N ALA A 105 14.57 37.73 -24.24
CA ALA A 105 13.82 36.70 -24.98
C ALA A 105 14.65 35.59 -25.66
N GLY A 106 15.97 35.64 -25.61
CA GLY A 106 16.84 34.66 -26.27
C GLY A 106 16.69 34.63 -27.80
N GLN A 107 16.99 33.47 -28.40
CA GLN A 107 16.98 33.27 -29.85
C GLN A 107 15.54 33.18 -30.40
N PRO A 108 15.24 33.75 -31.59
CA PRO A 108 13.93 33.68 -32.20
C PRO A 108 13.43 32.28 -32.51
N GLY A 109 12.10 32.11 -32.46
CA GLY A 109 11.40 30.94 -33.01
C GLY A 109 11.02 29.86 -32.01
N ASN A 110 11.11 30.13 -30.71
CA ASN A 110 10.58 29.24 -29.67
C ASN A 110 9.51 29.92 -28.81
N LEU A 111 8.78 29.13 -28.03
CA LEU A 111 7.68 29.57 -27.17
C LEU A 111 8.11 30.68 -26.21
N HIS A 112 9.30 30.56 -25.61
CA HIS A 112 9.80 31.56 -24.67
C HIS A 112 10.08 32.90 -25.34
N HIS A 113 10.74 32.88 -26.50
CA HIS A 113 11.02 34.07 -27.28
C HIS A 113 9.73 34.74 -27.73
N ASP A 114 8.80 33.96 -28.24
CA ASP A 114 7.55 34.48 -28.76
C ASP A 114 6.67 35.06 -27.64
N PHE A 115 6.66 34.42 -26.46
CA PHE A 115 6.00 34.98 -25.28
C PHE A 115 6.64 36.32 -24.85
N GLN A 116 7.97 36.34 -24.71
CA GLN A 116 8.72 37.50 -24.21
C GLN A 116 8.67 38.69 -25.17
N THR A 117 8.80 38.47 -26.48
CA THR A 117 8.80 39.55 -27.48
C THR A 117 7.42 40.12 -27.77
N GLY A 118 6.35 39.40 -27.46
CA GLY A 118 4.99 39.93 -27.56
C GLY A 118 4.57 40.81 -26.38
N ILE A 119 5.37 40.91 -25.32
CA ILE A 119 5.06 41.74 -24.16
C ILE A 119 5.49 43.18 -24.43
N ASP A 120 4.53 44.10 -24.35
CA ASP A 120 4.81 45.52 -24.46
C ASP A 120 5.33 46.11 -23.13
N SER A 121 6.24 47.07 -23.23
CA SER A 121 6.78 47.80 -22.07
C SER A 121 5.72 48.51 -21.20
N LEU A 122 4.57 48.86 -21.79
CA LEU A 122 3.42 49.46 -21.10
C LEU A 122 2.63 48.46 -20.24
N TRP A 123 2.87 47.17 -20.44
CA TRP A 123 2.26 46.10 -19.65
C TRP A 123 3.09 45.72 -18.42
N ILE A 124 4.27 46.28 -18.25
CA ILE A 124 5.09 46.06 -17.04
C ILE A 124 4.46 46.83 -15.87
N ALA A 125 4.29 46.16 -14.73
CA ALA A 125 3.81 46.76 -13.49
C ALA A 125 4.85 47.77 -12.97
N ARG A 126 4.40 49.01 -12.68
CA ARG A 126 5.27 50.09 -12.21
C ARG A 126 4.73 50.83 -11.00
N THR A 127 5.65 51.41 -10.23
CA THR A 127 5.31 52.43 -9.24
C THR A 127 5.02 53.76 -9.93
N SER A 128 4.41 54.71 -9.22
CA SER A 128 4.17 56.08 -9.70
C SER A 128 5.47 56.83 -10.06
N ASP A 129 6.62 56.38 -9.54
CA ASP A 129 7.94 56.92 -9.88
C ASP A 129 8.52 56.32 -11.18
N GLY A 130 7.84 55.32 -11.76
CA GLY A 130 8.20 54.66 -13.02
C GLY A 130 9.06 53.40 -12.87
N ASP A 131 9.42 53.03 -11.65
CA ASP A 131 10.23 51.84 -11.35
C ASP A 131 9.41 50.56 -11.54
N SER A 132 10.02 49.53 -12.13
CA SER A 132 9.37 48.22 -12.31
C SER A 132 9.24 47.48 -10.98
N ILE A 133 8.12 46.80 -10.80
CA ILE A 133 7.84 46.00 -9.60
C ILE A 133 8.36 44.57 -9.79
N SER A 134 9.03 44.05 -8.77
CA SER A 134 9.61 42.71 -8.74
C SER A 134 9.61 42.19 -7.31
N TYR A 135 9.22 40.93 -7.13
CA TYR A 135 9.25 40.23 -5.84
C TYR A 135 10.30 39.14 -5.86
N TRP A 136 10.24 38.32 -6.91
CA TRP A 136 11.16 37.22 -7.12
C TRP A 136 12.40 37.68 -7.88
N PRO A 137 13.58 37.14 -7.53
CA PRO A 137 14.79 37.38 -8.30
C PRO A 137 14.59 37.07 -9.79
N ASP A 138 15.15 37.92 -10.65
CA ASP A 138 15.13 37.75 -12.12
C ASP A 138 13.74 37.71 -12.76
N THR A 139 12.70 38.22 -12.09
CA THR A 139 11.36 38.44 -12.67
C THR A 139 10.93 39.90 -12.60
N VAL A 140 9.98 40.27 -13.44
CA VAL A 140 9.24 41.53 -13.36
C VAL A 140 7.75 41.23 -13.39
N HIS A 141 6.99 41.96 -12.57
CA HIS A 141 5.55 41.86 -12.54
C HIS A 141 4.93 42.54 -13.75
N VAL A 142 3.77 42.04 -14.15
CA VAL A 142 2.97 42.57 -15.24
C VAL A 142 1.68 43.17 -14.70
N ASN A 143 1.18 44.18 -15.41
CA ASN A 143 -0.05 44.84 -15.09
C ASN A 143 -1.24 43.99 -15.59
N VAL A 144 -1.76 43.16 -14.70
CA VAL A 144 -2.88 42.26 -14.97
C VAL A 144 -4.24 42.92 -14.80
N THR A 145 -4.28 44.20 -14.41
CA THR A 145 -5.51 44.90 -14.04
C THR A 145 -6.43 45.19 -15.24
N THR A 146 -7.68 45.54 -14.96
CA THR A 146 -8.66 45.90 -16.00
C THR A 146 -8.34 47.25 -16.61
N GLN A 147 -7.45 48.02 -15.98
CA GLN A 147 -7.03 49.34 -16.41
C GLN A 147 -5.69 49.32 -17.16
N CYS A 148 -5.03 48.17 -17.23
CA CYS A 148 -3.82 47.97 -18.03
C CYS A 148 -3.96 48.60 -19.43
N PRO A 149 -2.98 49.41 -19.87
CA PRO A 149 -2.99 50.05 -21.19
C PRO A 149 -3.19 49.04 -22.32
N ARG A 150 -4.02 49.42 -23.28
CA ARG A 150 -4.20 48.61 -24.49
C ARG A 150 -3.09 48.90 -25.50
N VAL A 151 -2.42 47.84 -25.94
CA VAL A 151 -1.45 47.88 -27.05
C VAL A 151 -1.99 47.00 -28.17
N ASN A 152 -2.09 47.57 -29.38
CA ASN A 152 -2.73 46.90 -30.52
C ASN A 152 -4.15 46.39 -30.24
N GLY A 153 -4.86 47.04 -29.32
CA GLY A 153 -6.22 46.67 -28.92
C GLY A 153 -6.31 45.60 -27.84
N GLU A 154 -5.20 45.00 -27.40
CA GLU A 154 -5.15 43.97 -26.35
C GLU A 154 -4.56 44.54 -25.05
N ARG A 155 -4.97 44.01 -23.90
CA ARG A 155 -4.23 44.15 -22.64
C ARG A 155 -3.32 42.95 -22.45
N TYR A 156 -2.39 43.02 -21.50
CA TYR A 156 -1.56 41.87 -21.14
C TYR A 156 -2.38 40.61 -20.85
N ARG A 157 -3.44 40.73 -20.04
CA ARG A 157 -4.30 39.59 -19.70
C ARG A 157 -4.90 38.89 -20.95
N ASP A 158 -5.23 39.67 -21.98
CA ASP A 158 -5.79 39.16 -23.24
C ASP A 158 -4.69 38.45 -24.05
N TYR A 159 -3.50 39.06 -24.12
CA TYR A 159 -2.32 38.50 -24.77
C TYR A 159 -1.88 37.17 -24.14
N PHE A 160 -1.87 37.07 -22.81
CA PHE A 160 -1.50 35.85 -22.09
C PHE A 160 -2.42 34.68 -22.45
N VAL A 161 -3.74 34.88 -22.38
CA VAL A 161 -4.72 33.85 -22.72
C VAL A 161 -4.60 33.46 -24.19
N ARG A 162 -4.42 34.43 -25.09
CA ARG A 162 -4.19 34.15 -26.52
C ARG A 162 -2.92 33.33 -26.73
N PHE A 163 -1.85 33.61 -26.00
CA PHE A 163 -0.64 32.80 -26.05
C PHE A 163 -0.90 31.36 -25.59
N ILE A 164 -1.67 31.18 -24.51
CA ILE A 164 -2.09 29.85 -24.06
C ILE A 164 -2.88 29.14 -25.17
N GLU A 165 -3.91 29.77 -25.74
CA GLU A 165 -4.77 29.17 -26.76
C GLU A 165 -4.01 28.86 -28.06
N GLU A 166 -3.27 29.83 -28.60
CA GLU A 166 -2.67 29.76 -29.94
C GLU A 166 -1.31 29.06 -29.95
N ARG A 167 -0.56 29.11 -28.85
CA ARG A 167 0.84 28.66 -28.81
C ARG A 167 1.07 27.42 -27.95
N LEU A 168 0.50 27.36 -26.75
CA LEU A 168 0.65 26.20 -25.85
C LEU A 168 -0.44 25.15 -26.06
N GLY A 169 -1.68 25.57 -26.30
CA GLY A 169 -2.85 24.73 -26.51
C GLY A 169 -2.67 23.62 -27.56
N PRO A 170 -2.01 23.87 -28.71
CA PRO A 170 -1.73 22.83 -29.70
C PRO A 170 -0.98 21.61 -29.13
N TYR A 171 -0.07 21.81 -28.17
CA TYR A 171 0.69 20.72 -27.53
C TYR A 171 -0.13 19.94 -26.49
N VAL A 172 -1.20 20.55 -25.97
CA VAL A 172 -2.19 19.84 -25.15
C VAL A 172 -3.13 19.04 -26.06
N GLN A 173 -3.50 19.61 -27.21
CA GLN A 173 -4.40 18.96 -28.17
C GLN A 173 -3.78 17.74 -28.85
N ASP A 174 -2.49 17.78 -29.19
CA ASP A 174 -1.78 16.65 -29.80
C ASP A 174 -1.27 15.61 -28.79
N GLY A 175 -1.40 15.91 -27.48
CA GLY A 175 -1.00 15.04 -26.38
C GLY A 175 0.50 15.07 -26.05
N SER A 176 1.26 16.03 -26.57
CA SER A 176 2.65 16.25 -26.15
C SER A 176 2.72 16.50 -24.65
N ILE A 177 1.82 17.34 -24.12
CA ILE A 177 1.60 17.59 -22.70
C ILE A 177 0.13 17.35 -22.32
N ASP A 178 -0.14 17.11 -21.05
CA ASP A 178 -1.48 16.79 -20.52
C ASP A 178 -2.24 18.02 -20.00
N GLY A 179 -1.56 19.17 -19.87
CA GLY A 179 -2.18 20.36 -19.32
C GLY A 179 -1.22 21.49 -18.94
N ILE A 180 -1.75 22.45 -18.20
CA ILE A 180 -1.07 23.68 -17.80
C ILE A 180 -1.12 23.85 -16.28
N PHE A 181 -0.02 24.33 -15.72
CA PHE A 181 0.10 24.76 -14.34
C PHE A 181 0.31 26.28 -14.30
N LEU A 182 -0.60 26.99 -13.64
CA LEU A 182 -0.56 28.44 -13.45
C LEU A 182 0.04 28.77 -12.07
N ASP A 183 1.10 29.57 -12.05
CA ASP A 183 1.70 30.06 -10.80
C ASP A 183 1.04 31.36 -10.30
N GLU A 184 1.35 31.77 -9.08
CA GLU A 184 0.87 32.97 -8.41
C GLU A 184 -0.67 33.14 -8.38
N MET A 185 -1.40 32.03 -8.39
CA MET A 185 -2.86 32.01 -8.51
C MET A 185 -3.61 32.08 -7.17
N SER A 186 -2.94 32.35 -6.05
CA SER A 186 -3.55 32.25 -4.72
C SER A 186 -4.50 33.42 -4.39
N ALA A 187 -5.68 33.11 -3.86
CA ALA A 187 -6.67 34.09 -3.41
C ALA A 187 -6.21 34.98 -2.24
N GLY A 188 -4.98 34.79 -1.74
CA GLY A 188 -4.33 35.64 -0.74
C GLY A 188 -2.97 36.19 -1.20
N GLY A 189 -2.54 35.91 -2.44
CA GLY A 189 -1.22 36.33 -2.97
C GLY A 189 -1.02 37.85 -2.96
N TYR A 190 -2.11 38.61 -3.04
CA TYR A 190 -2.08 40.06 -2.88
C TYR A 190 -1.60 40.53 -1.49
N LEU A 191 -1.71 39.70 -0.44
CA LEU A 191 -1.20 40.01 0.91
C LEU A 191 0.33 40.01 0.96
N TRP A 192 1.00 39.34 0.00
CA TRP A 192 2.46 39.37 -0.13
C TRP A 192 2.94 40.52 -0.99
N TRP A 193 2.04 41.05 -1.83
CA TRP A 193 2.31 42.26 -2.57
C TRP A 193 2.16 43.51 -1.68
N ASP A 194 1.30 43.49 -0.66
CA ASP A 194 1.08 44.62 0.27
C ASP A 194 2.40 45.18 0.90
N PRO A 195 3.34 44.35 1.39
CA PRO A 195 4.67 44.80 1.83
C PRO A 195 5.59 45.33 0.72
N LEU A 196 5.36 44.96 -0.55
CA LEU A 196 6.10 45.45 -1.74
C LEU A 196 5.58 46.79 -2.24
N PHE A 197 4.48 47.28 -1.66
CA PHE A 197 3.90 48.58 -1.96
C PHE A 197 4.12 49.60 -0.82
N PRO A 198 5.36 49.90 -0.38
CA PRO A 198 5.61 51.13 0.36
C PRO A 198 5.50 52.38 -0.54
N GLY A 199 5.09 52.23 -1.81
CA GLY A 199 4.85 53.28 -2.80
C GLY A 199 3.62 52.98 -3.66
N CYS A 200 3.18 53.97 -4.42
CA CYS A 200 1.91 53.90 -5.13
C CYS A 200 2.00 53.19 -6.48
N PHE A 201 1.03 52.32 -6.79
CA PHE A 201 0.96 51.58 -8.05
C PHE A 201 0.35 52.45 -9.16
N ASP A 202 0.91 52.39 -10.37
CA ASP A 202 0.40 53.07 -11.57
C ASP A 202 -0.14 52.01 -12.54
N TYR A 203 -1.46 51.78 -12.53
CA TYR A 203 -2.08 50.72 -13.31
C TYR A 203 -2.62 51.19 -14.66
N ASP A 204 -2.74 52.49 -14.92
CA ASP A 204 -3.22 53.03 -16.20
C ASP A 204 -2.07 53.67 -17.02
N GLY A 205 -0.86 53.70 -16.48
CA GLY A 205 0.35 54.23 -17.11
C GLY A 205 0.40 55.76 -17.13
N ASN A 206 -0.36 56.44 -16.26
CA ASN A 206 -0.45 57.90 -16.21
C ASN A 206 0.65 58.57 -15.36
N GLN A 207 1.57 57.79 -14.77
CA GLN A 207 2.63 58.22 -13.85
C GLN A 207 2.10 58.94 -12.60
N ALA A 208 0.89 58.58 -12.17
CA ALA A 208 0.28 59.06 -10.96
C ALA A 208 0.03 57.89 -10.00
N CYS A 209 -0.14 58.27 -8.74
CA CYS A 209 -0.52 57.35 -7.72
C CYS A 209 -1.99 56.99 -7.88
N ASP A 210 -2.28 55.71 -8.06
CA ASP A 210 -3.63 55.23 -8.02
C ASP A 210 -4.01 54.70 -6.62
N GLU A 211 -5.12 55.21 -6.07
CA GLU A 211 -5.59 54.86 -4.73
C GLU A 211 -6.02 53.37 -4.65
N PRO A 212 -5.65 52.65 -3.57
CA PRO A 212 -5.78 51.20 -3.45
C PRO A 212 -7.18 50.74 -3.01
N ASP A 213 -8.24 51.45 -3.37
CA ASP A 213 -9.62 51.10 -2.99
C ASP A 213 -10.10 49.75 -3.57
N SER A 214 -9.25 49.02 -4.31
CA SER A 214 -9.01 47.59 -4.03
C SER A 214 -8.05 46.90 -5.01
N LEU A 215 -6.73 47.13 -4.89
CA LEU A 215 -5.74 46.32 -5.62
C LEU A 215 -5.98 44.80 -5.42
N ALA A 216 -6.37 44.41 -4.22
CA ALA A 216 -6.79 43.05 -3.90
C ALA A 216 -8.00 42.54 -4.71
N VAL A 217 -9.00 43.38 -4.99
CA VAL A 217 -10.17 43.00 -5.82
C VAL A 217 -9.75 42.83 -7.28
N TRP A 218 -8.81 43.63 -7.76
CA TRP A 218 -8.37 43.55 -9.15
C TRP A 218 -7.44 42.37 -9.39
N LEU A 219 -6.62 42.02 -8.40
CA LEU A 219 -5.86 40.78 -8.43
C LEU A 219 -6.78 39.57 -8.31
N ALA A 220 -7.81 39.60 -7.47
CA ALA A 220 -8.84 38.55 -7.44
C ALA A 220 -9.57 38.41 -8.78
N ASP A 221 -9.98 39.52 -9.42
CA ASP A 221 -10.55 39.53 -10.78
C ASP A 221 -9.59 38.92 -11.81
N ALA A 222 -8.30 39.25 -11.74
CA ALA A 222 -7.31 38.70 -12.64
C ALA A 222 -7.14 37.19 -12.45
N VAL A 223 -7.07 36.72 -11.20
CA VAL A 223 -6.97 35.30 -10.85
C VAL A 223 -8.18 34.50 -11.37
N ASP A 224 -9.40 34.99 -11.14
CA ASP A 224 -10.63 34.37 -11.67
C ASP A 224 -10.64 34.38 -13.21
N TYR A 225 -10.28 35.52 -13.82
CA TYR A 225 -10.20 35.65 -15.28
C TYR A 225 -9.20 34.66 -15.90
N PHE A 226 -7.98 34.55 -15.36
CA PHE A 226 -6.97 33.65 -15.89
C PHE A 226 -7.36 32.18 -15.71
N ALA A 227 -8.00 31.83 -14.59
CA ALA A 227 -8.50 30.48 -14.37
C ALA A 227 -9.59 30.13 -15.40
N ASP A 228 -10.61 30.97 -15.54
CA ASP A 228 -11.74 30.75 -16.46
C ASP A 228 -11.28 30.71 -17.92
N ALA A 229 -10.45 31.67 -18.31
CA ALA A 229 -9.97 31.79 -19.67
C ALA A 229 -9.01 30.65 -20.05
N THR A 230 -8.13 30.23 -19.14
CA THR A 230 -7.24 29.07 -19.37
C THR A 230 -8.06 27.78 -19.47
N ALA A 231 -9.01 27.55 -18.57
CA ALA A 231 -9.87 26.37 -18.63
C ALA A 231 -10.68 26.32 -19.95
N ALA A 232 -11.12 27.48 -20.44
CA ALA A 232 -11.84 27.59 -21.73
C ALA A 232 -10.94 27.40 -22.96
N ALA A 233 -9.66 27.81 -22.88
CA ALA A 233 -8.70 27.67 -23.97
C ALA A 233 -8.21 26.22 -24.17
N LEU A 234 -8.32 25.38 -23.13
CA LEU A 234 -7.85 24.01 -23.15
C LEU A 234 -8.93 23.01 -23.61
N PRO A 235 -8.54 21.89 -24.26
CA PRO A 235 -9.50 20.86 -24.64
C PRO A 235 -10.14 20.21 -23.41
N ALA A 236 -11.39 19.77 -23.54
CA ALA A 236 -12.13 19.14 -22.45
C ALA A 236 -11.37 17.93 -21.88
N GLY A 237 -11.18 17.91 -20.56
CA GLY A 237 -10.44 16.86 -19.86
C GLY A 237 -8.93 17.10 -19.75
N ALA A 238 -8.40 18.17 -20.34
CA ALA A 238 -7.04 18.63 -20.04
C ALA A 238 -6.90 19.02 -18.56
N LEU A 239 -5.70 18.88 -18.03
CA LEU A 239 -5.38 19.33 -16.68
C LEU A 239 -5.14 20.84 -16.69
N ALA A 240 -5.83 21.55 -15.80
CA ALA A 240 -5.62 22.96 -15.54
C ALA A 240 -5.42 23.12 -14.03
N MET A 241 -4.18 23.38 -13.65
CA MET A 241 -3.70 23.32 -12.28
C MET A 241 -3.21 24.70 -11.83
N ALA A 242 -3.34 25.00 -10.55
CA ALA A 242 -2.82 26.21 -9.94
C ALA A 242 -2.14 25.91 -8.59
N ASN A 243 -1.29 26.80 -8.10
CA ASN A 243 -0.79 26.73 -6.73
C ASN A 243 -1.73 27.45 -5.73
N ASN A 244 -1.80 26.88 -4.52
CA ASN A 244 -2.31 27.52 -3.30
C ASN A 244 -3.70 28.20 -3.41
N CYS A 245 -4.63 27.68 -4.24
CA CYS A 245 -5.91 28.37 -4.46
C CYS A 245 -7.16 27.50 -4.29
N ILE A 246 -7.86 27.78 -3.19
CA ILE A 246 -9.07 27.06 -2.77
C ILE A 246 -10.29 27.50 -3.58
N THR A 247 -10.34 28.75 -4.02
CA THR A 247 -11.53 29.34 -4.66
C THR A 247 -11.70 28.96 -6.13
N LEU A 248 -10.62 28.54 -6.80
CA LEU A 248 -10.63 28.28 -8.25
C LEU A 248 -11.04 26.86 -8.63
N GLN A 249 -11.25 25.97 -7.67
CA GLN A 249 -11.58 24.57 -7.93
C GLN A 249 -12.91 24.30 -8.66
N PRO A 250 -13.91 25.22 -8.71
CA PRO A 250 -15.03 25.08 -9.63
C PRO A 250 -14.63 25.19 -11.11
N THR A 251 -13.51 25.83 -11.40
CA THR A 251 -13.01 26.11 -12.76
C THR A 251 -11.80 25.23 -13.11
N LEU A 252 -10.81 25.20 -12.22
CA LEU A 252 -9.57 24.43 -12.37
C LEU A 252 -9.73 23.04 -11.74
N ASN A 253 -9.12 22.04 -12.37
CA ASN A 253 -9.21 20.65 -11.92
C ASN A 253 -7.91 20.15 -11.27
N GLY A 254 -6.99 21.06 -10.93
CA GLY A 254 -5.76 20.75 -10.21
C GLY A 254 -5.43 21.80 -9.14
N ASN A 255 -4.80 21.38 -8.04
CA ASN A 255 -4.19 22.29 -7.06
C ASN A 255 -2.88 21.74 -6.50
N LEU A 256 -1.85 22.58 -6.33
CA LEU A 256 -0.61 22.23 -5.60
C LEU A 256 -0.47 23.11 -4.36
N TYR A 257 -0.09 22.51 -3.23
CA TYR A 257 0.30 23.23 -2.02
C TYR A 257 1.82 23.27 -1.91
N GLU A 258 2.43 24.47 -1.98
CA GLU A 258 3.86 24.58 -2.25
C GLU A 258 4.78 24.26 -1.08
N CYS A 259 4.32 24.46 0.16
CA CYS A 259 5.17 24.33 1.35
C CYS A 259 4.55 23.41 2.41
N PHE A 260 3.99 22.27 2.00
CA PHE A 260 3.15 21.42 2.84
C PHE A 260 3.89 20.74 4.01
N PRO A 261 3.42 20.88 5.28
CA PRO A 261 2.38 21.80 5.73
C PRO A 261 2.93 23.22 5.94
N ALA A 262 2.34 24.21 5.26
CA ALA A 262 2.78 25.59 5.35
C ALA A 262 2.00 26.30 6.46
N THR A 263 2.68 26.93 7.41
CA THR A 263 2.02 27.58 8.55
C THR A 263 1.09 28.72 8.12
N TRP A 264 1.45 29.45 7.06
CA TRP A 264 0.63 30.53 6.49
C TRP A 264 -0.60 30.03 5.71
N GLU A 265 -0.65 28.75 5.34
CA GLU A 265 -1.82 28.11 4.74
C GLU A 265 -2.69 27.40 5.78
N GLY A 266 -2.47 27.69 7.08
CA GLY A 266 -3.14 27.01 8.19
C GLY A 266 -2.55 25.64 8.52
N GLY A 267 -1.36 25.33 7.99
CA GLY A 267 -0.67 24.06 8.17
C GLY A 267 -1.45 22.88 7.61
N LEU A 268 -1.20 21.69 8.16
CA LEU A 268 -1.88 20.46 7.76
C LEU A 268 -3.41 20.61 7.86
N PHE A 269 -3.92 21.23 8.92
CA PHE A 269 -5.36 21.40 9.10
C PHE A 269 -5.97 22.43 8.17
N GLY A 270 -5.22 23.47 7.76
CA GLY A 270 -5.65 24.40 6.73
C GLY A 270 -5.78 23.71 5.37
N THR A 271 -4.80 22.90 4.98
CA THR A 271 -4.90 22.02 3.80
C THR A 271 -6.12 21.09 3.91
N LEU A 272 -6.27 20.36 5.03
CA LEU A 272 -7.41 19.45 5.25
C LEU A 272 -8.77 20.16 5.32
N GLY A 273 -8.81 21.41 5.78
CA GLY A 273 -10.00 22.25 5.82
C GLY A 273 -10.39 22.73 4.43
N ALA A 274 -9.42 23.20 3.64
CA ALA A 274 -9.61 23.51 2.23
C ALA A 274 -10.16 22.32 1.45
N LEU A 275 -9.59 21.14 1.73
CA LEU A 275 -10.01 19.89 1.13
C LEU A 275 -11.47 19.53 1.43
N ASP A 276 -11.94 19.86 2.63
CA ASP A 276 -13.30 19.65 3.11
C ASP A 276 -14.29 20.66 2.53
N MET A 277 -13.85 21.91 2.38
CA MET A 277 -14.61 22.97 1.71
C MET A 277 -14.91 22.60 0.25
N TRP A 278 -13.93 22.08 -0.49
CA TRP A 278 -14.14 21.62 -1.87
C TRP A 278 -15.16 20.48 -1.95
N ALA A 279 -15.01 19.48 -1.07
CA ALA A 279 -15.95 18.36 -1.02
C ALA A 279 -17.38 18.85 -0.71
N SER A 280 -17.52 19.79 0.22
CA SER A 280 -18.81 20.41 0.58
C SER A 280 -19.41 21.25 -0.54
N ALA A 281 -18.57 21.86 -1.38
CA ALA A 281 -18.97 22.61 -2.57
C ALA A 281 -19.21 21.70 -3.80
N GLY A 282 -19.04 20.38 -3.68
CA GLY A 282 -19.16 19.44 -4.80
C GLY A 282 -18.02 19.52 -5.82
N SER A 283 -16.91 20.18 -5.48
CA SER A 283 -15.71 20.30 -6.32
C SER A 283 -14.78 19.11 -6.08
N GLN A 284 -14.36 18.44 -7.17
CA GLN A 284 -13.47 17.28 -7.11
C GLN A 284 -12.30 17.45 -8.09
N PRO A 285 -11.22 18.12 -7.67
CA PRO A 285 -10.01 18.21 -8.50
C PRO A 285 -9.52 16.84 -8.94
N ALA A 286 -9.11 16.75 -10.20
CA ALA A 286 -8.44 15.60 -10.78
C ALA A 286 -7.03 15.39 -10.19
N VAL A 287 -6.36 16.47 -9.81
CA VAL A 287 -5.02 16.45 -9.20
C VAL A 287 -4.99 17.33 -7.96
N VAL A 288 -4.56 16.75 -6.84
CA VAL A 288 -4.24 17.52 -5.64
C VAL A 288 -2.82 17.14 -5.29
N ALA A 289 -1.92 18.10 -5.24
CA ALA A 289 -0.52 17.88 -4.97
C ALA A 289 -0.08 18.64 -3.72
N VAL A 290 0.90 18.09 -3.04
CA VAL A 290 1.61 18.75 -1.96
C VAL A 290 3.10 18.70 -2.29
N ASN A 291 3.75 19.85 -2.17
CA ASN A 291 5.19 19.96 -2.24
C ASN A 291 5.73 20.10 -0.82
N GLY A 292 6.55 19.13 -0.41
CA GLY A 292 7.21 19.16 0.87
C GLY A 292 8.52 19.93 0.78
N VAL A 293 8.58 21.12 1.38
CA VAL A 293 9.82 21.90 1.50
C VAL A 293 10.34 21.79 2.93
N PRO A 294 11.53 21.18 3.16
CA PRO A 294 12.08 21.04 4.49
C PRO A 294 12.83 22.28 4.95
N GLU A 295 12.99 22.43 6.25
CA GLU A 295 13.94 23.39 6.84
C GLU A 295 15.40 22.92 6.65
N ASP A 296 15.61 21.60 6.66
CA ASP A 296 16.88 20.94 6.34
C ASP A 296 16.67 19.89 5.24
N SER A 297 17.23 20.14 4.05
CA SER A 297 17.12 19.27 2.86
C SER A 297 17.72 17.87 3.05
N THR A 298 18.58 17.68 4.05
CA THR A 298 19.16 16.37 4.38
C THR A 298 18.32 15.60 5.41
N SER A 299 17.30 16.25 5.96
CA SER A 299 16.47 15.73 7.04
C SER A 299 15.47 14.70 6.53
N LEU A 300 15.90 13.43 6.56
CA LEU A 300 15.00 12.28 6.34
C LEU A 300 13.76 12.34 7.25
N ARG A 301 13.87 12.97 8.43
CA ARG A 301 12.76 13.27 9.33
C ARG A 301 11.62 14.01 8.64
N GLU A 302 11.96 15.13 8.02
CA GLU A 302 10.99 16.06 7.44
C GLU A 302 10.41 15.49 6.16
N PHE A 303 11.26 14.88 5.33
CA PHE A 303 10.83 14.11 4.17
C PHE A 303 9.71 13.13 4.56
N ARG A 304 9.97 12.29 5.57
CA ARG A 304 9.04 11.24 5.99
C ARG A 304 7.73 11.78 6.53
N TYR A 305 7.79 12.82 7.36
CA TYR A 305 6.59 13.48 7.88
C TYR A 305 5.70 13.99 6.75
N ARG A 306 6.27 14.74 5.80
CA ARG A 306 5.52 15.35 4.69
C ARG A 306 5.04 14.27 3.71
N PHE A 307 5.87 13.27 3.40
CA PHE A 307 5.52 12.15 2.55
C PHE A 307 4.32 11.38 3.10
N THR A 308 4.34 10.99 4.38
CA THR A 308 3.19 10.31 4.99
C THR A 308 1.97 11.20 5.16
N GLY A 309 2.18 12.51 5.34
CA GLY A 309 1.09 13.48 5.47
C GLY A 309 0.27 13.64 4.19
N SER A 310 0.89 13.44 3.02
CA SER A 310 0.20 13.48 1.72
C SER A 310 -0.93 12.46 1.58
N LEU A 311 -0.85 11.34 2.31
CA LEU A 311 -1.89 10.31 2.33
C LEU A 311 -3.21 10.78 2.92
N LEU A 312 -3.19 11.78 3.82
CA LEU A 312 -4.40 12.25 4.51
C LEU A 312 -5.43 12.87 3.56
N ALA A 313 -5.04 13.10 2.30
CA ALA A 313 -5.84 13.76 1.29
C ALA A 313 -5.76 13.12 -0.10
N ASP A 314 -5.14 11.94 -0.21
CA ASP A 314 -4.84 11.28 -1.49
C ASP A 314 -4.08 12.19 -2.46
N CYS A 315 -3.10 12.94 -1.93
CA CYS A 315 -2.34 13.89 -2.72
C CYS A 315 -1.23 13.21 -3.51
N TYR A 316 -0.92 13.78 -4.68
CA TYR A 316 0.41 13.66 -5.26
C TYR A 316 1.44 14.31 -4.32
N PHE A 317 2.61 13.71 -4.19
CA PHE A 317 3.67 14.24 -3.34
C PHE A 317 4.91 14.60 -4.16
N ASN A 318 5.41 15.81 -3.94
CA ASN A 318 6.72 16.30 -4.37
C ASN A 318 7.59 16.64 -3.16
N TYR A 319 8.91 16.65 -3.34
CA TYR A 319 9.83 17.11 -2.30
C TYR A 319 10.98 17.91 -2.92
N ASP A 320 11.07 19.18 -2.54
CA ASP A 320 12.07 20.13 -3.01
C ASP A 320 12.96 20.61 -1.87
N TYR A 321 14.12 21.16 -2.19
CA TYR A 321 15.05 21.73 -1.19
C TYR A 321 14.80 23.21 -0.88
N GLY A 322 13.66 23.74 -1.31
CA GLY A 322 13.26 25.13 -1.10
C GLY A 322 12.04 25.49 -1.94
N SER A 323 11.52 26.70 -1.72
CA SER A 323 10.44 27.28 -2.53
C SER A 323 10.96 28.12 -3.72
N HIS A 324 12.28 28.18 -3.92
CA HIS A 324 12.94 28.97 -4.97
C HIS A 324 13.72 28.10 -5.95
N ASP A 325 13.80 26.80 -5.69
CA ASP A 325 14.68 25.90 -6.40
C ASP A 325 14.00 24.54 -6.62
N HIS A 326 13.58 24.32 -7.87
CA HIS A 326 12.68 23.24 -8.28
C HIS A 326 13.37 22.36 -9.32
N HIS A 327 14.32 21.53 -8.88
CA HIS A 327 15.13 20.70 -9.81
C HIS A 327 15.57 19.37 -9.23
N GLN A 328 15.06 19.02 -8.06
CA GLN A 328 15.53 17.83 -7.38
C GLN A 328 14.95 16.59 -8.07
N VAL A 329 15.86 15.71 -8.47
CA VAL A 329 15.53 14.36 -8.99
C VAL A 329 16.03 13.26 -8.06
N ASP A 330 16.41 13.65 -6.83
CA ASP A 330 16.82 12.73 -5.79
C ASP A 330 15.70 11.74 -5.49
N TRP A 331 16.07 10.47 -5.50
CA TRP A 331 15.13 9.39 -5.24
C TRP A 331 15.31 8.89 -3.83
N PHE A 332 14.34 9.20 -2.99
CA PHE A 332 14.28 8.64 -1.65
C PHE A 332 13.74 7.22 -1.75
N GLU A 333 14.38 6.25 -1.09
CA GLU A 333 13.92 4.85 -1.04
C GLU A 333 12.43 4.71 -0.63
N LEU A 334 11.89 5.74 0.02
CA LEU A 334 10.51 5.75 0.47
C LEU A 334 9.48 5.89 -0.66
N TYR A 335 9.89 6.48 -1.78
CA TYR A 335 9.06 6.57 -2.99
C TYR A 335 8.75 5.21 -3.60
N ASP A 336 9.56 4.20 -3.31
CA ASP A 336 9.34 2.83 -3.80
C ASP A 336 8.26 2.07 -3.00
N TYR A 337 7.75 2.64 -1.90
CA TYR A 337 6.75 1.98 -1.07
C TYR A 337 5.34 2.49 -1.32
N ASP A 338 4.42 1.55 -1.54
CA ASP A 338 2.99 1.80 -1.46
C ASP A 338 2.55 1.83 0.01
N LEU A 339 2.11 3.00 0.47
CA LEU A 339 1.64 3.21 1.84
C LEU A 339 0.14 2.85 2.00
N GLY A 340 -0.54 2.51 0.91
CA GLY A 340 -1.95 2.15 0.88
C GLY A 340 -2.91 3.36 0.96
N LEU A 341 -4.13 3.16 0.46
CA LEU A 341 -5.16 4.22 0.38
C LEU A 341 -5.55 4.78 1.77
N PRO A 342 -5.88 6.08 1.89
CA PRO A 342 -6.38 6.63 3.16
C PRO A 342 -7.60 5.86 3.73
N LEU A 343 -7.68 5.75 5.06
CA LEU A 343 -8.77 5.11 5.81
C LEU A 343 -10.00 6.00 6.06
N GLY A 344 -9.96 7.28 5.71
CA GLY A 344 -11.09 8.20 5.85
C GLY A 344 -11.30 9.02 4.57
N PRO A 345 -12.52 9.49 4.30
CA PRO A 345 -12.84 10.04 2.98
C PRO A 345 -12.10 11.37 2.76
N ARG A 346 -11.52 11.53 1.57
CA ARG A 346 -12.20 12.34 0.56
C ARG A 346 -13.07 11.37 -0.23
N TYR A 347 -14.29 11.77 -0.57
CA TYR A 347 -15.05 11.02 -1.57
C TYR A 347 -14.19 10.96 -2.85
N ALA A 348 -13.65 9.78 -3.15
CA ALA A 348 -12.79 9.58 -4.31
C ALA A 348 -13.63 9.56 -5.59
N ILE A 349 -13.34 10.48 -6.52
CA ILE A 349 -13.38 10.15 -7.94
C ILE A 349 -12.10 9.37 -8.21
N GLY A 350 -12.24 8.12 -8.66
CA GLY A 350 -11.12 7.29 -9.13
C GLY A 350 -11.25 5.83 -8.72
N GLU A 351 -11.68 5.57 -7.49
CA GLU A 351 -12.26 4.29 -7.08
C GLU A 351 -13.75 4.53 -6.84
N THR A 352 -14.56 4.40 -7.90
CA THR A 352 -16.02 4.50 -7.74
C THR A 352 -16.45 3.43 -6.73
N PRO A 353 -16.99 3.80 -5.55
CA PRO A 353 -17.63 2.80 -4.69
C PRO A 353 -18.62 2.06 -5.57
N LEU A 354 -18.59 0.73 -5.50
CA LEU A 354 -19.56 -0.07 -6.26
C LEU A 354 -20.98 0.39 -5.92
N TYR A 355 -21.16 0.81 -4.67
CA TYR A 355 -22.20 1.75 -4.26
C TYR A 355 -21.95 2.34 -2.86
N VAL A 356 -22.74 3.38 -2.55
CA VAL A 356 -22.94 3.94 -1.20
C VAL A 356 -24.44 3.91 -0.89
N ALA A 357 -24.79 3.69 0.38
CA ALA A 357 -26.14 3.81 0.92
C ALA A 357 -26.11 4.62 2.22
N ASP A 358 -26.59 5.87 2.15
CA ASP A 358 -26.82 6.78 3.28
C ASP A 358 -28.27 6.71 3.80
N PHE A 359 -29.17 6.05 3.05
CA PHE A 359 -30.58 5.80 3.40
C PHE A 359 -31.49 7.03 3.48
N GLU A 360 -31.00 8.20 3.09
CA GLU A 360 -31.79 9.44 3.04
C GLU A 360 -32.93 9.34 2.02
N GLY A 361 -32.70 8.65 0.90
CA GLY A 361 -33.70 8.34 -0.12
C GLY A 361 -34.64 7.18 0.21
N GLY A 362 -34.45 6.51 1.36
CA GLY A 362 -35.21 5.32 1.76
C GLY A 362 -34.38 4.03 1.68
N LEU A 363 -35.04 2.88 1.49
CA LEU A 363 -34.37 1.59 1.37
C LEU A 363 -33.54 1.53 0.08
N ASP A 364 -32.25 1.18 0.21
CA ASP A 364 -31.39 0.96 -0.94
C ASP A 364 -31.63 -0.47 -1.51
N PRO A 365 -31.96 -0.61 -2.80
CA PRO A 365 -32.25 -1.92 -3.41
C PRO A 365 -31.05 -2.88 -3.43
N ARG A 366 -29.83 -2.39 -3.16
CA ARG A 366 -28.60 -3.18 -3.08
C ARG A 366 -28.34 -3.70 -1.67
N VAL A 367 -29.08 -3.23 -0.68
CA VAL A 367 -29.00 -3.70 0.72
C VAL A 367 -30.28 -4.48 1.00
N ILE A 368 -30.24 -5.80 0.76
CA ILE A 368 -31.44 -6.62 0.71
C ILE A 368 -31.66 -7.34 2.04
N PRO A 369 -32.88 -7.33 2.61
CA PRO A 369 -33.20 -8.19 3.74
C PRO A 369 -33.16 -9.66 3.28
N VAL A 370 -32.45 -10.49 4.03
CA VAL A 370 -32.37 -11.93 3.73
C VAL A 370 -33.74 -12.57 3.97
N PRO A 371 -34.39 -13.16 2.94
CA PRO A 371 -35.76 -13.67 3.04
C PRO A 371 -35.93 -14.68 4.17
N GLY A 372 -36.94 -14.45 5.02
CA GLY A 372 -37.23 -15.30 6.18
C GLY A 372 -36.25 -15.18 7.35
N MET A 373 -35.21 -14.32 7.24
CA MET A 373 -34.18 -14.14 8.27
C MET A 373 -34.05 -12.71 8.76
N SER A 374 -34.44 -11.71 7.97
CA SER A 374 -34.41 -10.31 8.39
C SER A 374 -35.51 -9.46 7.73
N THR A 375 -35.78 -8.30 8.34
CA THR A 375 -36.65 -7.24 7.83
C THR A 375 -35.95 -5.91 7.93
N HIS A 376 -36.17 -5.05 6.94
CA HIS A 376 -35.58 -3.71 6.85
C HIS A 376 -36.66 -2.64 6.93
N THR A 377 -36.39 -1.60 7.71
CA THR A 377 -37.22 -0.40 7.81
C THR A 377 -36.33 0.83 7.89
N ILE A 378 -36.80 1.97 7.39
CA ILE A 378 -36.12 3.25 7.57
C ILE A 378 -36.65 3.91 8.84
N THR A 379 -35.74 4.40 9.68
CA THR A 379 -36.11 5.19 10.86
C THR A 379 -35.80 6.66 10.63
N GLU A 380 -36.73 7.52 11.05
CA GLU A 380 -36.55 8.97 11.16
C GLU A 380 -36.48 9.42 12.64
N ASP A 381 -36.53 8.46 13.58
CA ASP A 381 -36.41 8.75 15.01
C ASP A 381 -35.00 9.30 15.31
N PRO A 382 -34.86 10.56 15.76
CA PRO A 382 -33.56 11.18 16.06
C PRO A 382 -32.74 10.40 17.10
N ALA A 383 -33.38 9.58 17.94
CA ALA A 383 -32.67 8.73 18.91
C ALA A 383 -31.95 7.54 18.25
N LEU A 384 -32.39 7.14 17.06
CA LEU A 384 -31.88 6.00 16.31
C LEU A 384 -31.06 6.42 15.09
N VAL A 385 -31.37 7.57 14.48
CA VAL A 385 -30.64 8.12 13.33
C VAL A 385 -29.16 8.32 13.69
N ILE A 386 -28.27 7.81 12.84
CA ILE A 386 -26.82 7.84 13.04
C ILE A 386 -26.21 9.04 12.30
N ALA A 387 -26.65 9.31 11.08
CA ALA A 387 -26.28 10.48 10.29
C ALA A 387 -27.49 10.98 9.49
N GLY A 388 -27.50 12.26 9.11
CA GLY A 388 -28.58 12.82 8.28
C GLY A 388 -29.94 12.85 8.98
N GLN A 389 -31.00 12.49 8.25
CA GLN A 389 -32.38 12.44 8.74
C GLN A 389 -32.91 11.01 8.84
N ARG A 390 -32.24 10.04 8.21
CA ARG A 390 -32.74 8.67 8.09
C ARG A 390 -31.62 7.66 8.23
N SER A 391 -31.90 6.55 8.91
CA SER A 391 -30.99 5.40 8.94
C SER A 391 -31.74 4.09 8.69
N LEU A 392 -31.03 3.07 8.23
CA LEU A 392 -31.60 1.74 8.03
C LEU A 392 -31.65 0.97 9.36
N VAL A 393 -32.82 0.46 9.72
CA VAL A 393 -32.99 -0.53 10.78
C VAL A 393 -33.11 -1.92 10.16
N ALA A 394 -32.13 -2.78 10.43
CA ALA A 394 -32.12 -4.19 10.06
C ALA A 394 -32.42 -5.06 11.29
N LEU A 395 -33.56 -5.75 11.26
CA LEU A 395 -34.01 -6.66 12.32
C LEU A 395 -33.91 -8.10 11.85
N ALA A 396 -33.31 -8.98 12.66
CA ALA A 396 -33.34 -10.42 12.45
C ALA A 396 -34.70 -11.00 12.85
N THR A 397 -35.28 -11.87 12.02
CA THR A 397 -36.66 -12.39 12.18
C THR A 397 -36.78 -13.91 12.30
N GLY A 398 -35.70 -14.64 12.56
CA GLY A 398 -35.71 -16.11 12.71
C GLY A 398 -35.18 -16.63 14.06
N GLU A 399 -35.66 -17.82 14.47
CA GLU A 399 -35.19 -18.57 15.66
C GLU A 399 -33.91 -19.42 15.39
N ASP A 400 -33.49 -19.52 14.12
CA ASP A 400 -32.29 -20.28 13.75
C ASP A 400 -31.01 -19.59 14.22
N SER A 401 -29.98 -20.38 14.53
CA SER A 401 -28.66 -19.96 15.05
C SER A 401 -27.82 -19.09 14.09
N TRP A 402 -28.43 -18.54 13.04
CA TRP A 402 -27.73 -17.95 11.90
C TRP A 402 -28.43 -16.77 11.18
N PRO A 403 -28.87 -15.69 11.87
CA PRO A 403 -29.57 -14.61 11.20
C PRO A 403 -28.60 -13.66 10.48
N ALA A 404 -28.54 -13.74 9.15
CA ALA A 404 -27.96 -12.68 8.33
C ALA A 404 -28.88 -11.46 8.32
N LEU A 405 -28.32 -10.26 8.53
CA LEU A 405 -29.06 -8.99 8.62
C LEU A 405 -29.33 -8.39 7.25
N CYS A 406 -28.36 -8.46 6.35
CA CYS A 406 -28.55 -8.05 4.97
C CYS A 406 -27.60 -8.80 4.04
N GLU A 407 -28.02 -8.92 2.80
CA GLU A 407 -27.15 -9.22 1.68
C GLU A 407 -26.77 -7.91 0.98
N LEU A 408 -25.48 -7.78 0.65
CA LEU A 408 -24.92 -6.65 -0.05
C LEU A 408 -24.77 -7.03 -1.53
N LEU A 409 -25.44 -6.30 -2.41
CA LEU A 409 -25.39 -6.55 -3.85
C LEU A 409 -24.48 -5.55 -4.55
N VAL A 410 -23.48 -6.06 -5.25
CA VAL A 410 -22.64 -5.29 -6.16
C VAL A 410 -23.19 -5.40 -7.59
N PRO A 411 -23.36 -4.28 -8.32
CA PRO A 411 -23.67 -4.31 -9.75
C PRO A 411 -22.63 -5.13 -10.53
N GLY A 412 -23.07 -6.11 -11.31
CA GLY A 412 -22.18 -7.05 -12.02
C GLY A 412 -21.68 -8.22 -11.18
N GLY A 413 -21.99 -8.24 -9.87
CA GLY A 413 -21.59 -9.29 -8.94
C GLY A 413 -20.15 -9.16 -8.44
N TYR A 414 -19.83 -9.94 -7.41
CA TYR A 414 -18.49 -9.98 -6.84
C TYR A 414 -17.54 -10.82 -7.70
N LEU A 415 -16.39 -10.25 -8.06
CA LEU A 415 -15.35 -10.87 -8.87
C LEU A 415 -14.38 -11.67 -7.99
N GLY A 416 -14.04 -12.88 -8.43
CA GLY A 416 -13.05 -13.72 -7.74
C GLY A 416 -11.63 -13.18 -7.87
N GLY A 417 -10.82 -13.39 -6.83
CA GLY A 417 -9.42 -12.94 -6.74
C GLY A 417 -9.27 -11.49 -6.28
N GLN A 418 -10.38 -10.77 -6.11
CA GLN A 418 -10.41 -9.35 -5.79
C GLN A 418 -10.66 -9.12 -4.29
N TRP A 419 -10.17 -7.98 -3.81
CA TRP A 419 -10.49 -7.49 -2.47
C TRP A 419 -11.77 -6.68 -2.48
N TYR A 420 -12.57 -6.80 -1.42
CA TYR A 420 -13.73 -5.96 -1.18
C TYR A 420 -13.73 -5.46 0.25
N THR A 421 -13.76 -4.14 0.40
CA THR A 421 -13.90 -3.46 1.69
C THR A 421 -15.34 -3.02 1.88
N VAL A 422 -15.95 -3.38 3.00
CA VAL A 422 -17.26 -2.89 3.42
C VAL A 422 -17.07 -2.01 4.64
N SER A 423 -17.65 -0.82 4.63
CA SER A 423 -17.65 0.08 5.78
C SER A 423 -19.01 0.71 6.04
N PHE A 424 -19.35 0.94 7.31
CA PHE A 424 -20.58 1.63 7.71
C PHE A 424 -20.49 2.10 9.17
N ARG A 425 -21.37 3.01 9.56
CA ARG A 425 -21.64 3.31 10.97
C ARG A 425 -22.81 2.48 11.47
N PHE A 426 -22.78 2.08 12.73
CA PHE A 426 -23.85 1.28 13.31
C PHE A 426 -24.16 1.59 14.77
N ARG A 427 -25.37 1.20 15.17
CA ARG A 427 -25.84 1.14 16.55
C ARG A 427 -26.74 -0.07 16.75
N THR A 428 -26.70 -0.74 17.89
CA THR A 428 -27.64 -1.80 18.26
C THR A 428 -28.84 -1.20 18.99
N LEU A 429 -30.05 -1.70 18.71
CA LEU A 429 -31.28 -1.19 19.36
C LEU A 429 -31.37 -1.56 20.85
N ALA A 430 -30.69 -2.62 21.26
CA ALA A 430 -30.53 -3.03 22.65
C ALA A 430 -29.03 -3.13 22.99
N CYS A 431 -28.67 -3.06 24.27
CA CYS A 431 -27.31 -3.31 24.70
C CYS A 431 -26.83 -4.68 24.19
N ALA A 432 -25.84 -4.67 23.30
CA ALA A 432 -25.26 -5.90 22.77
C ALA A 432 -24.66 -6.72 23.93
N PRO A 433 -25.05 -8.00 24.09
CA PRO A 433 -24.42 -8.90 25.06
C PRO A 433 -22.91 -8.93 24.92
N ARG A 434 -22.20 -9.14 26.03
CA ARG A 434 -20.74 -9.26 26.02
C ARG A 434 -20.30 -10.39 25.08
N GLY A 435 -19.43 -10.07 24.13
CA GLY A 435 -18.95 -11.03 23.12
C GLY A 435 -19.73 -10.99 21.79
N SER A 436 -20.67 -10.04 21.62
CA SER A 436 -21.33 -9.80 20.34
C SER A 436 -20.33 -9.38 19.25
N LYS A 437 -20.61 -9.75 17.99
CA LYS A 437 -19.74 -9.46 16.84
C LYS A 437 -20.56 -9.07 15.62
N LEU A 438 -20.04 -8.16 14.81
CA LEU A 438 -20.45 -7.99 13.43
C LEU A 438 -19.62 -8.93 12.56
N VAL A 439 -20.25 -9.58 11.59
CA VAL A 439 -19.59 -10.54 10.71
C VAL A 439 -19.91 -10.18 9.26
N LEU A 440 -18.86 -9.94 8.48
CA LEU A 440 -18.95 -9.89 7.03
C LEU A 440 -18.58 -11.27 6.49
N LYS A 441 -19.46 -11.87 5.69
CA LYS A 441 -19.28 -13.23 5.17
C LYS A 441 -19.49 -13.25 3.66
N ALA A 442 -18.53 -13.78 2.92
CA ALA A 442 -18.68 -14.11 1.51
C ALA A 442 -18.92 -15.63 1.35
N GLN A 443 -19.98 -16.00 0.65
CA GLN A 443 -20.33 -17.39 0.41
C GLN A 443 -20.74 -17.63 -1.04
N ARG A 444 -20.24 -18.74 -1.62
CA ARG A 444 -20.60 -19.20 -2.96
C ARG A 444 -21.63 -20.33 -2.89
N SER A 445 -22.62 -20.31 -3.77
CA SER A 445 -23.61 -21.39 -3.88
C SER A 445 -22.94 -22.73 -4.17
N GLY A 446 -23.35 -23.79 -3.46
CA GLY A 446 -22.79 -25.15 -3.63
C GLY A 446 -21.37 -25.36 -3.09
N CYS A 447 -20.79 -24.39 -2.38
CA CYS A 447 -19.45 -24.47 -1.80
C CYS A 447 -19.52 -24.45 -0.27
N SER A 448 -18.80 -25.37 0.39
CA SER A 448 -18.75 -25.46 1.86
C SER A 448 -17.79 -24.46 2.50
N THR A 449 -16.86 -23.90 1.73
CA THR A 449 -15.91 -22.88 2.19
C THR A 449 -16.52 -21.49 2.04
N ALA A 450 -16.52 -20.74 3.14
CA ALA A 450 -16.92 -19.34 3.17
C ALA A 450 -15.81 -18.55 3.85
N GLU A 451 -15.55 -17.36 3.32
CA GLU A 451 -14.63 -16.40 3.92
C GLU A 451 -15.45 -15.49 4.83
N SER A 452 -14.95 -15.25 6.05
CA SER A 452 -15.63 -14.37 6.98
C SER A 452 -14.67 -13.62 7.85
N ILE A 453 -14.98 -12.35 8.09
CA ILE A 453 -14.29 -11.49 9.05
C ILE A 453 -15.29 -11.10 10.12
N SER A 454 -14.87 -11.18 11.38
CA SER A 454 -15.68 -10.82 12.52
C SER A 454 -15.04 -9.70 13.30
N VAL A 455 -15.79 -8.64 13.56
CA VAL A 455 -15.38 -7.48 14.34
C VAL A 455 -16.20 -7.45 15.63
N PRO A 456 -15.59 -7.43 16.82
CA PRO A 456 -16.33 -7.40 18.08
C PRO A 456 -17.11 -6.08 18.23
N ILE A 457 -18.32 -6.16 18.79
CA ILE A 457 -19.13 -5.00 19.14
C ILE A 457 -18.75 -4.55 20.56
N ALA A 458 -18.39 -3.28 20.71
CA ALA A 458 -18.05 -2.71 22.01
C ALA A 458 -19.26 -2.68 22.97
N PRO A 459 -19.03 -2.80 24.29
CA PRO A 459 -20.08 -2.63 25.29
C PRO A 459 -20.70 -1.22 25.15
N GLY A 460 -22.02 -1.15 24.92
CA GLY A 460 -22.74 0.10 24.65
C GLY A 460 -23.40 0.16 23.26
N GLY A 461 -22.99 -0.73 22.34
CA GLY A 461 -23.81 -1.05 21.15
C GLY A 461 -23.63 -0.17 19.91
N GLY A 462 -22.81 0.89 19.93
CA GLY A 462 -22.57 1.73 18.75
C GLY A 462 -21.10 1.78 18.32
N GLY A 463 -20.85 2.08 17.04
CA GLY A 463 -19.51 2.25 16.50
C GLY A 463 -19.46 2.32 14.98
N SER A 464 -18.24 2.17 14.44
CA SER A 464 -17.99 2.03 13.00
C SER A 464 -17.55 0.60 12.71
N PHE A 465 -17.97 0.07 11.57
CA PHE A 465 -17.53 -1.21 11.04
C PHE A 465 -16.73 -0.98 9.77
N ARG A 466 -15.58 -1.64 9.66
CA ARG A 466 -14.83 -1.76 8.41
C ARG A 466 -14.16 -3.13 8.36
N ALA A 467 -14.33 -3.85 7.26
CA ALA A 467 -13.71 -5.15 7.05
C ALA A 467 -13.43 -5.38 5.55
N SER A 468 -12.32 -6.02 5.25
CA SER A 468 -11.87 -6.28 3.87
C SER A 468 -11.73 -7.78 3.62
N LEU A 469 -12.48 -8.34 2.67
CA LEU A 469 -12.42 -9.76 2.30
C LEU A 469 -11.72 -9.93 0.95
N GLN A 470 -10.85 -10.93 0.83
CA GLN A 470 -10.32 -11.35 -0.48
C GLN A 470 -11.04 -12.58 -0.96
N LEU A 471 -11.77 -12.43 -2.03
CA LEU A 471 -12.46 -13.56 -2.63
C LEU A 471 -11.45 -14.45 -3.34
N ALA A 472 -11.53 -15.76 -3.13
CA ALA A 472 -10.78 -16.70 -3.97
C ALA A 472 -11.09 -16.48 -5.48
N ALA A 473 -10.20 -16.94 -6.36
CA ALA A 473 -10.28 -16.74 -7.83
C ALA A 473 -11.42 -17.53 -8.52
N CYS A 474 -12.65 -17.40 -8.02
CA CYS A 474 -13.88 -18.01 -8.52
C CYS A 474 -15.01 -16.96 -8.54
N SER A 475 -15.97 -17.06 -9.45
CA SER A 475 -17.13 -16.16 -9.48
C SER A 475 -18.34 -16.71 -8.70
N GLY A 476 -19.36 -15.87 -8.50
CA GLY A 476 -20.65 -16.27 -7.92
C GLY A 476 -20.77 -16.14 -6.39
N TYR A 477 -19.98 -15.25 -5.79
CA TYR A 477 -20.08 -14.93 -4.37
C TYR A 477 -21.29 -14.07 -4.05
N ARG A 478 -21.89 -14.34 -2.89
CA ARG A 478 -22.87 -13.48 -2.21
C ARG A 478 -22.25 -13.03 -0.89
N VAL A 479 -22.36 -11.74 -0.58
CA VAL A 479 -21.78 -11.15 0.62
C VAL A 479 -22.89 -10.76 1.58
N TYR A 480 -22.75 -11.20 2.82
CA TYR A 480 -23.73 -11.02 3.88
C TYR A 480 -23.11 -10.26 5.04
N LEU A 481 -23.90 -9.34 5.59
CA LEU A 481 -23.65 -8.77 6.90
C LEU A 481 -24.48 -9.53 7.94
N ARG A 482 -23.86 -9.89 9.06
CA ARG A 482 -24.48 -10.59 10.18
C ARG A 482 -24.10 -9.92 11.49
N SER A 483 -24.96 -10.09 12.48
CA SER A 483 -24.66 -9.81 13.88
C SER A 483 -24.77 -11.09 14.70
N GLU A 484 -23.72 -11.41 15.45
CA GLU A 484 -23.72 -12.42 16.50
C GLU A 484 -24.02 -11.73 17.83
N GLY A 485 -25.09 -12.13 18.52
CA GLY A 485 -25.44 -11.60 19.84
C GLY A 485 -26.37 -10.38 19.85
N SER A 486 -26.53 -9.65 18.74
CA SER A 486 -27.60 -8.65 18.58
C SER A 486 -28.55 -9.04 17.44
N SER A 487 -29.86 -9.01 17.71
CA SER A 487 -30.92 -9.28 16.72
C SER A 487 -31.37 -8.03 15.96
N ALA A 488 -30.82 -6.85 16.29
CA ALA A 488 -31.21 -5.58 15.69
C ALA A 488 -30.03 -4.63 15.54
N LEU A 489 -29.92 -4.03 14.36
CA LEU A 489 -28.87 -3.08 14.04
C LEU A 489 -29.45 -1.90 13.27
N VAL A 490 -29.06 -0.69 13.66
CA VAL A 490 -29.21 0.52 12.87
C VAL A 490 -27.91 0.74 12.11
N LEU A 491 -28.01 1.01 10.81
CA LEU A 491 -26.93 1.14 9.84
C LEU A 491 -27.03 2.48 9.12
N ASP A 492 -25.89 3.07 8.84
CA ASP A 492 -25.80 4.32 8.08
C ASP A 492 -24.45 4.44 7.40
N SER A 493 -24.37 5.29 6.38
CA SER A 493 -23.14 5.63 5.66
C SER A 493 -22.41 4.39 5.15
N LEU A 494 -23.17 3.43 4.60
CA LEU A 494 -22.65 2.17 4.10
C LEU A 494 -21.92 2.37 2.78
N SER A 495 -20.72 1.83 2.65
CA SER A 495 -19.98 1.76 1.38
C SER A 495 -19.44 0.37 1.10
N VAL A 496 -19.39 0.02 -0.18
CA VAL A 496 -18.73 -1.18 -0.69
C VAL A 496 -17.73 -0.77 -1.76
N VAL A 497 -16.45 -1.07 -1.53
CA VAL A 497 -15.32 -0.72 -2.42
C VAL A 497 -14.61 -2.00 -2.84
N GLN A 498 -14.14 -2.07 -4.08
CA GLN A 498 -13.24 -3.13 -4.53
C GLN A 498 -11.78 -2.71 -4.25
N GLY A 499 -11.16 -3.22 -3.18
CA GLY A 499 -9.82 -2.83 -2.71
C GLY A 499 -9.57 -3.16 -1.22
N ARG A 500 -8.33 -2.98 -0.71
CA ARG A 500 -7.94 -3.34 0.68
C ARG A 500 -8.13 -2.23 1.73
N GLY A 501 -8.01 -0.95 1.36
CA GLY A 501 -7.92 0.17 2.32
C GLY A 501 -6.59 0.19 3.11
N GLY A 502 -5.98 1.37 3.29
CA GLY A 502 -4.65 1.57 3.92
C GLY A 502 -4.68 1.94 5.40
N LEU A 503 -3.75 2.78 5.91
CA LEU A 503 -3.36 2.84 7.34
C LEU A 503 -3.84 4.09 8.16
N LEU A 504 -4.38 5.15 7.53
CA LEU A 504 -4.62 6.46 8.20
C LEU A 504 -6.04 7.03 8.04
N ALA A 505 -6.80 7.28 9.13
CA ALA A 505 -8.18 7.82 9.08
C ALA A 505 -8.29 9.23 9.69
N ARG A 506 -9.25 10.03 9.19
CA ARG A 506 -9.62 11.35 9.74
C ARG A 506 -10.76 11.22 10.77
N ASP A 507 -10.60 11.82 11.96
CA ASP A 507 -11.68 12.04 12.96
C ASP A 507 -11.75 13.54 13.31
N TYR A 508 -12.81 14.19 12.83
CA TYR A 508 -12.97 15.64 12.87
C TYR A 508 -13.22 16.21 14.28
N GLU A 509 -13.61 15.39 15.25
CA GLU A 509 -13.84 15.86 16.62
C GLU A 509 -12.61 15.71 17.53
N ARG A 510 -11.64 14.87 17.12
CA ARG A 510 -10.64 14.36 18.06
C ARG A 510 -9.18 14.35 17.55
N GLY A 511 -8.93 14.53 16.25
CA GLY A 511 -7.57 14.63 15.68
C GLY A 511 -7.18 13.45 14.78
N LEU A 512 -5.88 13.21 14.60
CA LEU A 512 -5.36 12.11 13.77
C LEU A 512 -5.77 10.76 14.37
N VAL A 513 -6.35 9.88 13.54
CA VAL A 513 -6.70 8.52 13.94
C VAL A 513 -5.79 7.50 13.27
N LEU A 514 -5.04 6.79 14.11
CA LEU A 514 -4.24 5.64 13.71
C LEU A 514 -5.10 4.39 13.78
N THR A 515 -5.10 3.60 12.72
CA THR A 515 -5.71 2.27 12.73
C THR A 515 -4.67 1.25 12.35
N ASN A 516 -4.53 0.19 13.15
CA ASN A 516 -3.62 -0.91 12.83
C ASN A 516 -4.33 -2.02 12.04
N ASP A 517 -3.57 -3.00 11.57
CA ASP A 517 -4.07 -4.17 10.80
C ASP A 517 -5.13 -5.01 11.55
N SER A 518 -5.29 -4.80 12.86
CA SER A 518 -6.30 -5.47 13.69
C SER A 518 -7.59 -4.66 13.88
N GLY A 519 -7.70 -3.48 13.25
CA GLY A 519 -8.85 -2.59 13.35
C GLY A 519 -8.93 -1.81 14.65
N GLN A 520 -7.85 -1.76 15.44
CA GLN A 520 -7.80 -0.94 16.65
C GLN A 520 -7.56 0.52 16.29
N VAL A 521 -8.45 1.38 16.78
CA VAL A 521 -8.47 2.82 16.54
C VAL A 521 -7.86 3.55 17.72
N ARG A 522 -6.89 4.44 17.46
CA ARG A 522 -6.37 5.37 18.47
C ARG A 522 -6.39 6.79 17.97
N THR A 523 -6.92 7.68 18.81
CA THR A 523 -7.06 9.09 18.47
C THR A 523 -6.01 9.92 19.19
N LEU A 524 -5.26 10.73 18.44
CA LEU A 524 -4.30 11.67 19.01
C LEU A 524 -5.01 12.99 19.31
N PRO A 525 -5.00 13.49 20.56
CA PRO A 525 -5.68 14.72 20.92
C PRO A 525 -5.12 15.94 20.18
N TYR A 526 -5.97 16.93 19.94
CA TYR A 526 -5.59 18.21 19.36
C TYR A 526 -4.61 18.96 20.29
N ASN A 527 -3.43 19.33 19.78
CA ASN A 527 -2.54 20.29 20.44
C ASN A 527 -1.93 21.27 19.41
N PRO A 528 -2.08 22.60 19.59
CA PRO A 528 -1.55 23.61 18.67
C PRO A 528 -0.01 23.64 18.55
N SER A 529 0.75 23.00 19.44
CA SER A 529 2.22 22.89 19.33
C SER A 529 2.72 21.53 18.81
N TRP A 530 1.82 20.57 18.55
CA TRP A 530 2.16 19.23 18.04
C TRP A 530 3.25 18.48 18.84
N GLU A 531 3.17 18.54 20.17
CA GLU A 531 3.88 17.63 21.08
C GLU A 531 2.98 16.42 21.43
N LEU A 532 3.52 15.19 21.39
CA LEU A 532 2.82 13.98 21.85
C LEU A 532 2.80 13.96 23.39
N LEU A 533 1.71 14.47 23.98
CA LEU A 533 1.51 14.57 25.43
C LEU A 533 0.20 13.90 25.85
N ASP A 534 0.15 13.38 27.08
CA ASP A 534 -1.06 12.86 27.73
C ASP A 534 -1.98 13.99 28.25
N ALA A 535 -3.10 13.60 28.86
CA ALA A 535 -4.11 14.51 29.40
C ALA A 535 -3.60 15.45 30.51
N ASP A 536 -2.45 15.15 31.12
CA ASP A 536 -1.81 15.94 32.17
C ASP A 536 -0.61 16.75 31.65
N GLY A 537 -0.39 16.76 30.33
CA GLY A 537 0.70 17.50 29.68
C GLY A 537 2.08 16.89 29.90
N GLN A 538 2.15 15.59 30.22
CA GLN A 538 3.40 14.81 30.30
C GLN A 538 3.54 13.92 29.06
N TRP A 539 4.76 13.48 28.75
CA TRP A 539 5.01 12.59 27.60
C TRP A 539 4.42 11.19 27.86
N GLU A 540 3.52 10.73 27.00
CA GLU A 540 2.97 9.37 27.08
C GLU A 540 3.76 8.39 26.20
N ASP A 541 4.37 7.38 26.83
CA ASP A 541 5.08 6.29 26.12
C ASP A 541 4.08 5.23 25.66
N TYR A 542 3.89 5.14 24.35
CA TYR A 542 2.95 4.22 23.72
C TYR A 542 3.58 2.91 23.22
N SER A 543 4.86 2.69 23.51
CA SER A 543 5.61 1.50 23.10
C SER A 543 4.93 0.19 23.50
N ALA A 544 4.32 0.12 24.69
CA ALA A 544 3.66 -1.07 25.20
C ALA A 544 2.36 -1.44 24.46
N TRP A 545 1.64 -0.47 23.87
CA TRP A 545 0.43 -0.73 23.07
C TRP A 545 0.76 -1.16 21.63
N LEU A 546 1.97 -0.84 21.19
CA LEU A 546 2.48 -1.07 19.83
C LEU A 546 3.42 -2.29 19.75
N TYR A 547 3.48 -3.12 20.80
CA TYR A 547 4.42 -4.25 20.86
C TYR A 547 4.02 -5.38 19.89
N GLY A 548 4.72 -5.45 18.75
CA GLY A 548 4.54 -6.47 17.72
C GLY A 548 4.83 -6.01 16.27
N GLN A 549 4.92 -4.70 16.02
CA GLN A 549 5.30 -4.10 14.73
C GLN A 549 6.21 -2.87 15.01
N ARG A 550 7.24 -2.63 14.17
CA ARG A 550 8.13 -1.43 14.27
C ARG A 550 7.28 -0.17 14.00
N ILE A 551 7.38 0.93 14.76
CA ILE A 551 8.43 1.97 14.68
C ILE A 551 8.74 2.66 16.04
N HIS A 552 9.97 3.15 16.25
CA HIS A 552 10.45 3.95 17.41
C HIS A 552 10.60 5.46 17.11
N VAL A 553 10.42 6.32 18.13
CA VAL A 553 10.73 7.79 18.13
C VAL A 553 11.56 8.18 19.37
N ARG A 554 12.73 8.86 19.20
CA ARG A 554 13.13 10.17 19.83
C ARG A 554 14.58 10.60 19.49
N HIS A 555 14.80 11.88 19.10
CA HIS A 555 15.61 12.96 19.77
C HIS A 555 16.05 14.08 18.77
N LYS A 556 16.53 15.22 19.31
CA LYS A 556 16.87 16.48 18.64
C LYS A 556 17.94 16.43 17.52
N ASP A 557 18.53 15.26 17.23
CA ASP A 557 19.62 15.12 16.26
C ASP A 557 19.47 13.82 15.42
N GLY A 558 18.34 13.68 14.71
CA GLY A 558 18.18 12.64 13.66
C GLY A 558 16.98 11.73 13.86
N LEU A 559 16.05 11.75 12.89
CA LEU A 559 14.88 10.86 12.83
C LEU A 559 14.81 10.13 11.48
N VAL A 560 14.41 8.87 11.55
CA VAL A 560 14.10 7.94 10.45
C VAL A 560 12.75 7.26 10.78
N LEU A 561 11.65 7.64 10.10
CA LEU A 561 10.32 6.98 10.12
C LEU A 561 9.74 6.57 8.75
N ALA A 562 9.96 5.32 8.36
CA ALA A 562 9.10 4.49 7.51
C ALA A 562 9.95 3.39 6.85
N THR A 563 9.48 2.17 7.02
CA THR A 563 9.64 1.09 6.06
C THR A 563 8.28 0.43 5.99
N ALA A 564 7.47 0.77 4.98
CA ALA A 564 6.51 -0.19 4.44
C ALA A 564 7.27 -1.04 3.43
N ALA A 565 8.28 -1.76 3.92
CA ALA A 565 9.08 -2.59 3.06
C ALA A 565 8.27 -3.82 2.65
N ALA A 566 7.79 -3.82 1.41
CA ALA A 566 8.05 -4.99 0.59
C ALA A 566 9.59 -5.09 0.48
N ARG A 567 10.22 -5.79 1.43
CA ARG A 567 11.63 -6.20 1.36
C ARG A 567 11.67 -7.70 1.58
N GLY A 568 12.82 -8.28 1.31
CA GLY A 568 13.27 -9.41 2.09
C GLY A 568 13.49 -9.01 3.55
N GLU A 569 12.86 -9.69 4.51
CA GLU A 569 13.10 -9.47 5.94
C GLU A 569 13.77 -10.70 6.54
N PRO A 570 15.12 -10.73 6.66
CA PRO A 570 15.82 -11.89 7.17
C PRO A 570 15.67 -11.92 8.68
N ARG A 571 15.22 -13.05 9.21
CA ARG A 571 15.02 -13.22 10.65
C ARG A 571 15.44 -14.59 11.11
N LEU A 572 15.99 -14.68 12.32
CA LEU A 572 16.20 -15.97 12.99
C LEU A 572 14.83 -16.57 13.32
N SER A 573 14.58 -17.79 12.83
CA SER A 573 13.31 -18.50 12.94
C SER A 573 13.36 -19.55 14.04
N GLU A 574 14.35 -20.43 13.99
CA GLU A 574 14.47 -21.62 14.82
C GLU A 574 15.93 -21.97 15.04
N LEU A 575 16.26 -22.64 16.14
CA LEU A 575 17.57 -23.25 16.36
C LEU A 575 17.42 -24.57 17.11
N LEU A 576 18.36 -25.48 16.89
CA LEU A 576 18.50 -26.73 17.62
C LEU A 576 19.99 -26.93 17.95
N ALA A 577 20.38 -26.70 19.19
CA ALA A 577 21.78 -26.85 19.62
C ALA A 577 22.17 -28.27 20.04
N LEU A 578 21.19 -29.16 20.28
CA LEU A 578 21.41 -30.54 20.72
C LEU A 578 20.56 -31.50 19.86
N ASN A 579 21.08 -31.81 18.66
CA ASN A 579 20.45 -32.70 17.69
C ASN A 579 21.03 -34.12 17.80
N ARG A 580 20.17 -35.15 17.75
CA ARG A 580 20.60 -36.56 17.65
C ARG A 580 19.82 -37.39 16.63
N ARG A 581 18.71 -36.87 16.10
CA ARG A 581 17.86 -37.64 15.18
C ARG A 581 17.06 -36.81 14.19
N THR A 582 17.10 -35.48 14.24
CA THR A 582 16.19 -34.63 13.47
C THR A 582 16.92 -33.94 12.33
N GLY A 583 16.63 -34.36 11.09
CA GLY A 583 17.22 -33.78 9.87
C GLY A 583 18.73 -33.96 9.84
N PRO A 584 19.25 -35.07 9.28
CA PRO A 584 20.69 -35.15 9.05
C PRO A 584 21.10 -34.16 7.96
N ASP A 585 22.34 -33.68 8.02
CA ASP A 585 22.94 -32.87 6.99
C ASP A 585 23.31 -33.68 5.73
N GLU A 586 24.00 -33.02 4.81
CA GLU A 586 24.50 -33.61 3.56
C GLU A 586 25.58 -34.68 3.77
N ALA A 587 26.31 -34.65 4.90
CA ALA A 587 27.29 -35.66 5.31
C ALA A 587 26.65 -36.88 6.01
N GLY A 588 25.40 -36.73 6.47
CA GLY A 588 24.62 -37.73 7.18
C GLY A 588 24.69 -37.61 8.69
N ASP A 589 25.28 -36.53 9.20
CA ASP A 589 25.47 -36.26 10.62
C ASP A 589 24.31 -35.44 11.18
N TYR A 590 24.14 -35.50 12.51
CA TYR A 590 23.02 -34.88 13.21
C TYR A 590 23.50 -33.65 13.98
N ASP A 591 23.88 -32.62 13.23
CA ASP A 591 24.51 -31.44 13.79
C ASP A 591 23.54 -30.41 14.32
N ALA A 592 24.09 -29.49 15.11
CA ALA A 592 23.37 -28.31 15.53
C ALA A 592 23.07 -27.43 14.31
N TRP A 593 21.93 -26.76 14.32
CA TRP A 593 21.56 -25.89 13.20
C TRP A 593 20.74 -24.69 13.67
N LEU A 594 20.72 -23.69 12.81
CA LEU A 594 19.82 -22.54 12.89
C LEU A 594 19.03 -22.41 11.59
N GLU A 595 17.92 -21.71 11.68
CA GLU A 595 17.07 -21.41 10.54
C GLU A 595 16.86 -19.90 10.39
N LEU A 596 17.06 -19.42 9.17
CA LEU A 596 16.68 -18.09 8.71
C LEU A 596 15.38 -18.14 7.93
N HIS A 597 14.52 -17.16 8.11
CA HIS A 597 13.28 -17.02 7.37
C HIS A 597 13.20 -15.64 6.73
N ASN A 598 12.88 -15.60 5.44
CA ASN A 598 12.46 -14.37 4.78
C ASN A 598 10.99 -14.08 5.08
N ARG A 599 10.72 -13.23 6.08
CA ARG A 599 9.34 -12.87 6.47
C ARG A 599 8.67 -11.84 5.57
N GLY A 600 9.43 -11.28 4.64
CA GLY A 600 8.96 -10.22 3.78
C GLY A 600 8.27 -10.74 2.51
N THR A 601 7.76 -9.80 1.71
CA THR A 601 6.96 -10.10 0.51
C THR A 601 7.78 -10.08 -0.79
N LEU A 602 9.07 -9.77 -0.73
CA LEU A 602 9.99 -9.80 -1.88
C LEU A 602 11.15 -10.79 -1.68
N PRO A 603 11.75 -11.29 -2.77
CA PRO A 603 13.00 -12.02 -2.72
C PRO A 603 14.12 -11.22 -2.03
N MET A 604 15.01 -11.92 -1.34
CA MET A 604 16.02 -11.35 -0.45
C MET A 604 17.41 -11.90 -0.72
N ALA A 605 18.33 -11.08 -1.21
CA ALA A 605 19.74 -11.46 -1.26
C ALA A 605 20.32 -11.50 0.17
N ILE A 606 20.83 -12.66 0.59
CA ILE A 606 21.47 -12.85 1.90
C ILE A 606 23.00 -12.82 1.84
N GLY A 607 23.58 -12.77 0.64
CA GLY A 607 25.01 -12.57 0.45
C GLY A 607 25.49 -11.32 1.18
N GLY A 608 26.63 -11.43 1.86
CA GLY A 608 27.23 -10.36 2.65
C GLY A 608 26.62 -10.11 4.03
N LEU A 609 25.59 -10.86 4.44
CA LEU A 609 25.12 -10.89 5.84
C LEU A 609 26.02 -11.80 6.69
N TYR A 610 26.02 -11.63 8.01
CA TYR A 610 26.88 -12.41 8.91
C TYR A 610 26.10 -13.04 10.06
N LEU A 611 26.47 -14.27 10.42
CA LEU A 611 26.00 -14.96 11.62
C LEU A 611 27.11 -15.05 12.66
N THR A 612 26.75 -14.97 13.94
CA THR A 612 27.66 -15.15 15.06
C THR A 612 26.94 -15.61 16.32
N GLU A 613 27.60 -16.44 17.12
CA GLU A 613 27.22 -16.76 18.49
C GLU A 613 27.93 -15.89 19.55
N ASP A 614 28.86 -15.04 19.10
CA ASP A 614 29.63 -14.10 19.92
C ASP A 614 29.42 -12.66 19.41
N LEU A 615 28.66 -11.86 20.16
CA LEU A 615 28.36 -10.47 19.79
C LEU A 615 29.62 -9.57 19.72
N ALA A 616 30.75 -9.98 20.32
CA ALA A 616 32.02 -9.29 20.16
C ALA A 616 32.69 -9.56 18.80
N LYS A 617 32.17 -10.52 18.02
CA LYS A 617 32.65 -10.92 16.69
C LYS A 617 31.51 -10.85 15.66
N PRO A 618 31.05 -9.65 15.27
CA PRO A 618 29.87 -9.48 14.42
C PRO A 618 30.05 -9.98 12.97
N THR A 619 31.28 -10.24 12.53
CA THR A 619 31.61 -10.71 11.17
C THR A 619 32.11 -12.15 11.15
N ARG A 620 31.65 -12.98 12.10
CA ARG A 620 32.24 -14.30 12.33
C ARG A 620 32.08 -15.27 11.17
N TRP A 621 30.86 -15.43 10.66
CA TRP A 621 30.60 -16.28 9.50
C TRP A 621 29.75 -15.54 8.46
N PRO A 622 30.28 -15.28 7.25
CA PRO A 622 29.50 -14.70 6.17
C PRO A 622 28.53 -15.73 5.59
N LEU A 623 27.27 -15.32 5.38
CA LEU A 623 26.30 -16.11 4.64
C LEU A 623 26.70 -16.20 3.16
N PRO A 624 26.44 -17.34 2.49
CA PRO A 624 26.77 -17.51 1.08
C PRO A 624 25.92 -16.59 0.19
N GLU A 625 26.41 -16.34 -1.03
CA GLU A 625 25.66 -15.64 -2.06
C GLU A 625 24.43 -16.47 -2.47
N ARG A 626 23.26 -16.06 -1.97
CA ARG A 626 21.96 -16.68 -2.25
C ARG A 626 20.85 -15.64 -2.14
N THR A 627 19.75 -15.89 -2.85
CA THR A 627 18.50 -15.13 -2.71
C THR A 627 17.42 -16.04 -2.14
N LEU A 628 16.74 -15.61 -1.07
CA LEU A 628 15.59 -16.29 -0.48
C LEU A 628 14.29 -15.71 -1.03
N ALA A 629 13.40 -16.54 -1.56
CA ALA A 629 12.05 -16.14 -1.97
C ALA A 629 11.20 -15.66 -0.77
N PRO A 630 10.10 -14.94 -1.00
CA PRO A 630 9.16 -14.58 0.05
C PRO A 630 8.65 -15.81 0.81
N GLY A 631 8.75 -15.80 2.14
CA GLY A 631 8.35 -16.93 2.99
C GLY A 631 9.29 -18.14 2.97
N GLU A 632 10.43 -18.06 2.28
CA GLU A 632 11.41 -19.16 2.23
C GLU A 632 12.19 -19.27 3.54
N TYR A 633 12.45 -20.52 3.95
CA TYR A 633 13.25 -20.90 5.11
C TYR A 633 14.60 -21.47 4.64
N LEU A 634 15.67 -21.11 5.35
CA LEU A 634 17.03 -21.56 5.10
C LEU A 634 17.63 -22.15 6.36
N VAL A 635 17.99 -23.43 6.31
CA VAL A 635 18.76 -24.11 7.35
C VAL A 635 20.25 -23.86 7.13
N VAL A 636 20.97 -23.60 8.22
CA VAL A 636 22.43 -23.46 8.28
C VAL A 636 22.93 -24.37 9.40
N TRP A 637 23.87 -25.25 9.08
CA TRP A 637 24.51 -26.15 10.04
C TRP A 637 25.56 -25.38 10.84
N CYS A 638 25.55 -25.54 12.15
CA CYS A 638 26.45 -24.90 13.10
C CYS A 638 27.33 -25.97 13.75
N ASP A 639 28.20 -26.56 12.95
CA ASP A 639 29.06 -27.71 13.27
C ASP A 639 30.54 -27.32 13.45
N GLY A 640 30.96 -26.16 12.90
CA GLY A 640 32.36 -25.76 12.87
C GLY A 640 33.13 -26.35 11.69
N GLU A 641 32.45 -26.89 10.68
CA GLU A 641 33.01 -27.67 9.57
C GLU A 641 32.65 -27.01 8.21
N PRO A 642 33.13 -25.78 7.93
CA PRO A 642 32.75 -25.03 6.73
C PRO A 642 33.21 -25.68 5.40
N ASP A 643 34.08 -26.68 5.46
CA ASP A 643 34.55 -27.43 4.29
C ASP A 643 33.51 -28.43 3.76
N GLU A 644 32.46 -28.74 4.52
CA GLU A 644 31.39 -29.68 4.12
C GLU A 644 30.38 -29.06 3.14
N GLY A 645 30.23 -27.73 3.16
CA GLY A 645 29.40 -27.05 2.19
C GLY A 645 29.12 -25.58 2.51
N PRO A 646 28.47 -24.86 1.58
CA PRO A 646 28.24 -23.41 1.71
C PRO A 646 27.26 -23.03 2.84
N LEU A 647 26.57 -24.01 3.44
CA LEU A 647 25.64 -23.81 4.55
C LEU A 647 26.17 -24.37 5.89
N HIS A 648 27.45 -24.75 5.95
CA HIS A 648 28.12 -25.18 7.18
C HIS A 648 28.91 -24.01 7.79
N ALA A 649 28.55 -23.62 9.01
CA ALA A 649 29.11 -22.48 9.70
C ALA A 649 30.42 -22.81 10.39
N ASN A 650 31.31 -21.83 10.52
CA ASN A 650 32.61 -22.00 11.19
C ASN A 650 32.52 -21.95 12.73
N PHE A 651 31.34 -22.21 13.30
CA PHE A 651 31.07 -22.17 14.73
C PHE A 651 29.96 -23.14 15.12
N THR A 652 29.90 -23.45 16.42
CA THR A 652 28.89 -24.34 17.01
C THR A 652 27.93 -23.60 17.94
N LEU A 653 26.76 -24.19 18.21
CA LEU A 653 25.82 -23.72 19.23
C LEU A 653 26.04 -24.46 20.56
N ALA A 654 26.03 -23.72 21.67
CA ALA A 654 26.28 -24.27 23.01
C ALA A 654 25.01 -24.94 23.58
N PRO A 655 25.01 -26.25 23.89
CA PRO A 655 23.83 -26.94 24.43
C PRO A 655 23.35 -26.38 25.79
N GLU A 656 24.23 -25.80 26.60
CA GLU A 656 23.92 -25.16 27.87
C GLU A 656 23.20 -23.79 27.74
N GLY A 657 23.03 -23.30 26.51
CA GLY A 657 22.43 -22.01 26.20
C GLY A 657 23.46 -20.98 25.76
N GLY A 658 23.00 -19.96 25.06
CA GLY A 658 23.89 -18.96 24.48
C GLY A 658 23.15 -17.84 23.76
N THR A 659 23.88 -17.14 22.91
CA THR A 659 23.35 -16.07 22.05
C THR A 659 23.59 -16.44 20.60
N LEU A 660 22.69 -15.99 19.73
CA LEU A 660 22.87 -16.05 18.27
C LEU A 660 22.40 -14.73 17.68
N ALA A 661 23.13 -14.21 16.72
CA ALA A 661 22.85 -12.92 16.10
C ALA A 661 23.09 -12.96 14.59
N LEU A 662 22.28 -12.18 13.89
CA LEU A 662 22.37 -11.90 12.47
C LEU A 662 22.74 -10.42 12.30
N PHE A 663 23.81 -10.17 11.56
CA PHE A 663 24.32 -8.85 11.24
C PHE A 663 24.22 -8.53 9.74
N GLY A 664 24.09 -7.24 9.46
CA GLY A 664 23.94 -6.66 8.12
C GLY A 664 25.22 -6.66 7.32
N ARG A 665 25.16 -6.10 6.11
CA ARG A 665 26.32 -6.00 5.24
C ARG A 665 27.30 -4.92 5.71
N LEU A 666 28.59 -5.12 5.45
CA LEU A 666 29.64 -4.20 5.86
C LEU A 666 29.51 -2.81 5.20
N ASP A 667 29.13 -2.78 3.92
CA ASP A 667 28.87 -1.55 3.15
C ASP A 667 27.71 -0.72 3.72
N THR A 668 26.76 -1.38 4.39
CA THR A 668 25.64 -0.74 5.11
C THR A 668 25.91 -0.54 6.60
N GLY A 669 27.15 -0.68 7.05
CA GLY A 669 27.56 -0.41 8.44
C GLY A 669 27.42 -1.60 9.41
N ASN A 670 27.18 -2.82 8.91
CA ASN A 670 27.15 -4.05 9.70
C ASN A 670 26.19 -3.99 10.92
N ALA A 671 24.97 -3.46 10.71
CA ALA A 671 23.98 -3.29 11.77
C ALA A 671 23.48 -4.65 12.31
N LEU A 672 23.18 -4.73 13.60
CA LEU A 672 22.49 -5.89 14.18
C LEU A 672 21.06 -5.98 13.63
N LEU A 673 20.75 -7.03 12.87
CA LEU A 673 19.45 -7.21 12.22
C LEU A 673 18.46 -7.98 13.11
N ASP A 674 18.93 -9.07 13.71
CA ASP A 674 18.16 -9.87 14.66
C ASP A 674 19.08 -10.57 15.66
N SER A 675 18.60 -10.80 16.89
CA SER A 675 19.34 -11.53 17.90
C SER A 675 18.43 -12.24 18.88
N ILE A 676 19.00 -13.28 19.48
CA ILE A 676 18.31 -14.16 20.41
C ILE A 676 19.26 -14.56 21.52
N SER A 677 18.72 -14.76 22.71
CA SER A 677 19.37 -15.54 23.76
C SER A 677 18.50 -16.76 24.03
N TYR A 678 19.11 -17.94 24.01
CA TYR A 678 18.43 -19.22 24.19
C TYR A 678 18.91 -19.90 25.48
N PRO A 679 18.00 -20.55 26.22
CA PRO A 679 18.36 -21.31 27.41
C PRO A 679 19.01 -22.64 27.03
N ALA A 680 19.49 -23.37 28.03
CA ALA A 680 19.92 -24.76 27.89
C ALA A 680 18.89 -25.59 27.10
N GLN A 681 19.36 -26.29 26.08
CA GLN A 681 18.54 -27.02 25.12
C GLN A 681 18.35 -28.47 25.55
N SER A 682 17.11 -28.95 25.42
CA SER A 682 16.79 -30.37 25.53
C SER A 682 17.10 -31.07 24.21
N ILE A 683 17.47 -32.35 24.31
CA ILE A 683 17.78 -33.17 23.13
C ILE A 683 16.58 -33.24 22.16
N ASP A 684 16.82 -32.92 20.89
CA ASP A 684 15.82 -32.91 19.81
C ASP A 684 14.58 -32.03 20.09
N ILE A 685 14.75 -30.97 20.89
CA ILE A 685 13.75 -29.93 21.10
C ILE A 685 14.40 -28.63 20.68
N SER A 686 13.81 -27.99 19.67
CA SER A 686 14.30 -26.72 19.15
C SER A 686 13.79 -25.56 20.01
N TRP A 687 14.47 -24.44 19.90
CA TRP A 687 13.98 -23.15 20.35
C TRP A 687 13.51 -22.39 19.11
N GLY A 688 12.23 -22.02 19.04
CA GLY A 688 11.64 -21.45 17.83
C GLY A 688 10.75 -20.24 18.11
N ARG A 689 10.63 -19.34 17.13
CA ARG A 689 9.69 -18.22 17.16
C ARG A 689 8.28 -18.69 16.81
N VAL A 690 7.35 -18.59 17.75
CA VAL A 690 5.95 -18.96 17.56
C VAL A 690 5.06 -17.72 17.66
N THR A 691 4.16 -17.54 16.70
CA THR A 691 3.14 -16.48 16.72
C THR A 691 1.96 -16.88 17.60
N THR A 692 1.67 -16.10 18.65
CA THR A 692 0.53 -16.33 19.55
C THR A 692 -0.47 -15.19 19.50
N GLY A 693 -1.41 -15.21 18.55
CA GLY A 693 -2.45 -14.19 18.42
C GLY A 693 -1.90 -12.75 18.35
N ASN A 694 -2.59 -11.80 19.00
CA ASN A 694 -2.29 -10.36 18.95
C ASN A 694 -1.00 -9.90 19.69
N ALA A 695 -0.19 -10.83 20.24
CA ALA A 695 0.95 -10.49 21.13
C ALA A 695 2.34 -10.56 20.47
N GLY A 696 2.42 -10.68 19.14
CA GLY A 696 3.69 -10.84 18.42
C GLY A 696 4.30 -12.25 18.53
N ALA A 697 5.44 -12.45 17.86
CA ALA A 697 6.16 -13.73 17.86
C ALA A 697 7.07 -13.86 19.08
N VAL A 698 6.90 -14.93 19.86
CA VAL A 698 7.68 -15.23 21.06
C VAL A 698 8.56 -16.46 20.87
N TRP A 699 9.75 -16.47 21.46
CA TRP A 699 10.62 -17.65 21.49
C TRP A 699 10.18 -18.65 22.55
N ARG A 700 10.16 -19.93 22.21
CA ARG A 700 9.78 -21.03 23.11
C ARG A 700 10.22 -22.38 22.56
N GLU A 701 10.18 -23.40 23.41
CA GLU A 701 10.42 -24.79 23.00
C GLU A 701 9.45 -25.18 21.88
N CYS A 702 9.99 -25.76 20.83
CA CYS A 702 9.29 -26.20 19.63
C CYS A 702 9.64 -27.66 19.32
N TRP A 703 8.76 -28.30 18.55
CA TRP A 703 9.16 -29.48 17.81
C TRP A 703 10.02 -29.03 16.63
N PRO A 704 11.23 -29.59 16.43
CA PRO A 704 12.10 -29.17 15.33
C PRO A 704 11.38 -29.20 13.98
N SER A 705 11.40 -28.08 13.26
CA SER A 705 10.68 -27.89 12.00
C SER A 705 11.56 -27.35 10.87
N PRO A 706 12.72 -27.97 10.57
CA PRO A 706 13.64 -27.44 9.56
C PRO A 706 12.96 -27.30 8.20
N GLY A 707 13.06 -26.10 7.62
CA GLY A 707 12.46 -25.73 6.35
C GLY A 707 10.97 -25.35 6.42
N GLY A 708 10.42 -25.11 7.62
CA GLY A 708 8.99 -24.89 7.79
C GLY A 708 8.58 -24.09 9.04
N PRO A 709 7.27 -23.86 9.24
CA PRO A 709 6.78 -23.04 10.34
C PRO A 709 6.89 -23.73 11.70
N ASN A 710 7.40 -22.99 12.69
CA ASN A 710 7.57 -23.44 14.07
C ASN A 710 6.28 -23.89 14.75
N ALA A 711 6.34 -25.03 15.43
CA ALA A 711 5.24 -25.56 16.24
C ALA A 711 5.63 -25.62 17.72
N PRO A 712 4.92 -24.90 18.63
CA PRO A 712 5.27 -24.89 20.05
C PRO A 712 5.11 -26.29 20.68
N ALA A 713 6.11 -26.72 21.43
CA ALA A 713 6.10 -27.97 22.18
C ALA A 713 5.01 -28.00 23.29
N THR A 714 4.42 -26.84 23.60
CA THR A 714 3.37 -26.63 24.62
C THR A 714 1.94 -26.51 24.08
N ALA A 715 1.67 -26.82 22.80
CA ALA A 715 0.29 -26.91 22.26
C ALA A 715 -0.48 -28.10 22.87
N ALA A 716 -0.85 -27.97 24.14
CA ALA A 716 -1.74 -28.84 24.88
C ALA A 716 -2.58 -27.99 25.84
N ALA A 717 -3.62 -27.35 25.31
CA ALA A 717 -4.77 -26.92 26.10
C ALA A 717 -6.03 -27.11 25.27
N GLY A 718 -6.41 -28.39 25.10
CA GLY A 718 -7.63 -28.80 24.42
C GLY A 718 -7.79 -30.32 24.48
N LEU A 719 -8.19 -30.83 25.65
CA LEU A 719 -8.66 -32.19 25.96
C LEU A 719 -7.87 -33.37 25.34
N GLU A 720 -7.10 -34.08 26.17
CA GLU A 720 -6.34 -35.28 25.80
C GLU A 720 -7.23 -36.39 25.19
N ALA A 721 -7.27 -36.49 23.86
CA ALA A 721 -7.68 -37.73 23.21
C ALA A 721 -6.54 -38.75 23.40
N PRO A 722 -6.75 -39.93 23.99
CA PRO A 722 -5.68 -40.91 24.17
C PRO A 722 -5.09 -41.33 22.81
N LEU A 723 -3.83 -41.78 22.82
CA LEU A 723 -3.25 -42.45 21.64
C LEU A 723 -4.11 -43.65 21.31
N GLN A 724 -4.73 -43.65 20.14
CA GLN A 724 -5.61 -44.74 19.70
C GLN A 724 -5.35 -45.05 18.24
N LEU A 725 -5.40 -46.35 17.92
CA LEU A 725 -5.45 -46.86 16.55
C LEU A 725 -6.70 -47.73 16.45
N ALA A 726 -7.65 -47.34 15.61
CA ALA A 726 -8.86 -48.10 15.37
C ALA A 726 -8.60 -49.27 14.41
N PRO A 727 -9.40 -50.35 14.46
CA PRO A 727 -9.40 -51.35 13.42
C PRO A 727 -9.62 -50.74 12.04
N GLY A 728 -9.06 -51.35 11.00
CA GLY A 728 -9.36 -50.95 9.62
C GLY A 728 -10.84 -51.15 9.29
N HIS A 729 -11.42 -50.25 8.50
CA HIS A 729 -12.79 -50.38 8.00
C HIS A 729 -12.83 -50.21 6.47
N PRO A 730 -13.28 -51.23 5.71
CA PRO A 730 -13.66 -52.57 6.16
C PRO A 730 -12.45 -53.40 6.65
N ASN A 731 -12.68 -54.42 7.48
CA ASN A 731 -11.70 -55.44 7.85
C ASN A 731 -12.44 -56.73 8.27
N PRO A 732 -12.34 -57.85 7.53
CA PRO A 732 -11.47 -58.05 6.36
C PRO A 732 -11.82 -57.15 5.16
N PHE A 733 -10.85 -56.91 4.27
CA PHE A 733 -11.02 -56.04 3.10
C PHE A 733 -10.43 -56.63 1.82
N GLY A 734 -10.96 -56.26 0.66
CA GLY A 734 -10.50 -56.78 -0.65
C GLY A 734 -9.50 -55.87 -1.38
N SER A 735 -9.74 -54.56 -1.41
CA SER A 735 -8.94 -53.61 -2.21
C SER A 735 -8.38 -52.44 -1.43
N ARG A 736 -9.09 -51.95 -0.41
CA ARG A 736 -8.60 -50.89 0.49
C ARG A 736 -9.27 -50.95 1.86
N THR A 737 -8.59 -50.45 2.88
CA THR A 737 -9.13 -50.26 4.23
C THR A 737 -8.69 -48.90 4.78
N ALA A 738 -9.61 -48.18 5.44
CA ALA A 738 -9.30 -46.93 6.12
C ALA A 738 -9.04 -47.22 7.60
N ILE A 739 -7.97 -46.64 8.14
CA ILE A 739 -7.49 -46.86 9.49
C ILE A 739 -7.57 -45.51 10.20
N ALA A 740 -8.51 -45.37 11.13
CA ALA A 740 -8.63 -44.16 11.95
C ALA A 740 -7.62 -44.21 13.10
N TYR A 741 -7.06 -43.07 13.46
CA TYR A 741 -6.15 -42.92 14.60
C TYR A 741 -6.45 -41.64 15.36
N SER A 742 -5.98 -41.55 16.59
CA SER A 742 -5.98 -40.32 17.39
C SER A 742 -4.61 -40.14 18.04
N LEU A 743 -4.06 -38.94 17.93
CA LEU A 743 -2.81 -38.56 18.59
C LEU A 743 -3.10 -37.67 19.80
N PRO A 744 -2.49 -37.95 20.97
CA PRO A 744 -2.74 -37.17 22.18
C PRO A 744 -2.16 -35.76 22.12
N ARG A 745 -1.15 -35.55 21.27
CA ARG A 745 -0.51 -34.26 21.01
C ARG A 745 -0.04 -34.23 19.57
N ALA A 746 0.09 -33.02 19.02
CA ALA A 746 0.72 -32.83 17.73
C ALA A 746 2.20 -33.19 17.86
N GLY A 747 2.75 -33.86 16.86
CA GLY A 747 4.13 -34.30 16.88
C GLY A 747 4.43 -35.31 15.78
N TRP A 748 5.68 -35.77 15.75
CA TRP A 748 6.09 -36.79 14.80
C TRP A 748 5.35 -38.11 15.05
N ALA A 749 4.77 -38.68 14.01
CA ALA A 749 4.15 -39.99 14.05
C ALA A 749 4.44 -40.78 12.77
N GLU A 750 4.55 -42.10 12.91
CA GLU A 750 4.62 -43.05 11.79
C GLU A 750 3.46 -44.04 11.91
N LEU A 751 2.66 -44.16 10.84
CA LEU A 751 1.71 -45.25 10.68
C LEU A 751 2.19 -46.14 9.53
N ALA A 752 2.54 -47.39 9.85
CA ALA A 752 3.07 -48.34 8.89
C ALA A 752 2.42 -49.73 9.00
N ILE A 753 2.42 -50.46 7.89
CA ILE A 753 1.90 -51.81 7.74
C ILE A 753 3.06 -52.81 7.84
N PHE A 754 2.85 -53.88 8.60
CA PHE A 754 3.81 -54.95 8.84
C PHE A 754 3.21 -56.32 8.51
N ASP A 755 4.05 -57.24 8.04
CA ASP A 755 3.69 -58.65 7.87
C ASP A 755 3.76 -59.41 9.21
N VAL A 756 3.38 -60.69 9.21
CA VAL A 756 3.42 -61.56 10.41
C VAL A 756 4.84 -61.81 10.94
N ALA A 757 5.88 -61.58 10.14
CA ALA A 757 7.28 -61.67 10.55
C ALA A 757 7.80 -60.34 11.13
N GLY A 758 6.96 -59.30 11.18
CA GLY A 758 7.32 -57.98 11.67
C GLY A 758 8.11 -57.13 10.67
N ARG A 759 8.19 -57.55 9.40
CA ARG A 759 8.84 -56.76 8.33
C ARG A 759 7.89 -55.66 7.86
N ARG A 760 8.43 -54.46 7.65
CA ARG A 760 7.66 -53.31 7.16
C ARG A 760 7.28 -53.53 5.69
N VAL A 761 5.97 -53.55 5.42
CA VAL A 761 5.39 -53.68 4.07
C VAL A 761 5.28 -52.32 3.40
N ARG A 762 4.75 -51.32 4.11
CA ARG A 762 4.59 -49.95 3.61
C ARG A 762 4.37 -48.96 4.76
N ALA A 763 4.99 -47.79 4.71
CA ALA A 763 4.59 -46.65 5.55
C ALA A 763 3.42 -45.92 4.86
N LEU A 764 2.33 -45.68 5.60
CA LEU A 764 1.22 -44.86 5.12
C LEU A 764 1.56 -43.37 5.28
N PHE A 765 2.24 -43.02 6.38
CA PHE A 765 2.93 -41.75 6.55
C PHE A 765 4.05 -41.90 7.59
N ALA A 766 5.04 -41.01 7.53
CA ALA A 766 6.04 -40.78 8.57
C ALA A 766 6.36 -39.28 8.56
N GLY A 767 5.93 -38.56 9.59
CA GLY A 767 6.06 -37.10 9.58
C GLY A 767 5.31 -36.40 10.71
N PRO A 768 5.32 -35.06 10.73
CA PRO A 768 4.53 -34.26 11.66
C PRO A 768 3.04 -34.52 11.45
N GLN A 769 2.32 -34.76 12.53
CA GLN A 769 0.87 -34.94 12.51
C GLN A 769 0.21 -34.02 13.54
N PRO A 770 -0.98 -33.46 13.24
CA PRO A 770 -1.74 -32.67 14.21
C PRO A 770 -2.22 -33.56 15.37
N ALA A 771 -2.49 -32.93 16.52
CA ALA A 771 -3.19 -33.61 17.62
C ALA A 771 -4.62 -33.97 17.21
N GLY A 772 -5.18 -35.00 17.83
CA GLY A 772 -6.56 -35.42 17.60
C GLY A 772 -6.71 -36.47 16.49
N ALA A 773 -7.93 -36.58 15.97
CA ALA A 773 -8.30 -37.66 15.06
C ALA A 773 -7.75 -37.47 13.64
N GLY A 774 -7.26 -38.56 13.05
CA GLY A 774 -6.83 -38.66 11.67
C GLY A 774 -7.22 -39.99 11.04
N SER A 775 -7.01 -40.14 9.73
CA SER A 775 -7.24 -41.39 9.02
C SER A 775 -6.23 -41.59 7.89
N ALA A 776 -5.77 -42.83 7.73
CA ALA A 776 -4.93 -43.23 6.60
C ALA A 776 -5.53 -44.43 5.88
N VAL A 777 -5.31 -44.51 4.57
CA VAL A 777 -5.84 -45.61 3.74
C VAL A 777 -4.70 -46.52 3.30
N TRP A 778 -4.87 -47.82 3.49
CA TRP A 778 -4.03 -48.81 2.84
C TRP A 778 -4.79 -49.45 1.68
N ASP A 779 -4.17 -49.44 0.51
CA ASP A 779 -4.67 -49.95 -0.78
C ASP A 779 -4.26 -51.41 -1.06
N GLY A 780 -3.77 -52.12 -0.04
CA GLY A 780 -3.28 -53.50 -0.18
C GLY A 780 -1.99 -53.64 -0.98
N ARG A 781 -1.21 -52.56 -1.18
CA ARG A 781 0.08 -52.60 -1.90
C ARG A 781 1.28 -52.38 -0.97
N ASP A 782 2.43 -52.93 -1.35
CA ASP A 782 3.71 -52.69 -0.69
C ASP A 782 4.34 -51.35 -1.10
N ALA A 783 5.50 -51.02 -0.55
CA ALA A 783 6.24 -49.78 -0.84
C ALA A 783 6.67 -49.63 -2.31
N ALA A 784 6.79 -50.73 -3.07
CA ALA A 784 7.11 -50.72 -4.49
C ALA A 784 5.85 -50.66 -5.39
N GLY A 785 4.66 -50.56 -4.77
CA GLY A 785 3.38 -50.51 -5.48
C GLY A 785 2.86 -51.88 -5.92
N HIS A 786 3.51 -52.98 -5.55
CA HIS A 786 3.04 -54.32 -5.88
C HIS A 786 1.89 -54.76 -4.96
N PRO A 787 0.90 -55.52 -5.45
CA PRO A 787 -0.16 -56.06 -4.62
C PRO A 787 0.38 -57.01 -3.54
N ALA A 788 0.11 -56.69 -2.27
CA ALA A 788 0.43 -57.56 -1.14
C ALA A 788 -0.39 -58.87 -1.19
N ALA A 789 0.15 -59.97 -0.68
CA ALA A 789 -0.52 -61.27 -0.68
C ALA A 789 -1.75 -61.27 0.24
N ALA A 790 -2.78 -62.06 -0.08
CA ALA A 790 -3.89 -62.28 0.85
C ALA A 790 -3.35 -62.88 2.16
N GLY A 791 -3.78 -62.34 3.30
CA GLY A 791 -3.21 -62.73 4.58
C GLY A 791 -3.37 -61.72 5.69
N LEU A 792 -2.67 -62.01 6.79
CA LEU A 792 -2.69 -61.25 8.03
C LEU A 792 -1.59 -60.18 8.03
N TYR A 793 -1.97 -58.95 8.37
CA TYR A 793 -1.07 -57.80 8.50
C TYR A 793 -1.35 -57.05 9.80
N PHE A 794 -0.42 -56.18 10.18
CA PHE A 794 -0.53 -55.32 11.35
C PHE A 794 -0.27 -53.87 10.97
N ALA A 795 -1.22 -52.98 11.24
CA ALA A 795 -0.99 -51.55 11.21
C ALA A 795 -0.43 -51.11 12.56
N ARG A 796 0.66 -50.35 12.56
CA ARG A 796 1.31 -49.86 13.78
C ARG A 796 1.50 -48.36 13.72
N LEU A 797 0.95 -47.66 14.70
CA LEU A 797 1.11 -46.23 14.93
C LEU A 797 2.18 -46.01 16.00
N SER A 798 3.21 -45.22 15.70
CA SER A 798 4.31 -44.91 16.63
C SER A 798 4.43 -43.39 16.80
N THR A 799 4.42 -42.90 18.04
CA THR A 799 4.64 -41.48 18.37
C THR A 799 5.18 -41.33 19.79
N GLY A 800 6.11 -40.40 20.03
CA GLY A 800 6.60 -40.08 21.38
C GLY A 800 7.05 -41.29 22.22
N GLY A 801 7.64 -42.32 21.59
CA GLY A 801 8.04 -43.57 22.25
C GLY A 801 6.93 -44.58 22.55
N ARG A 802 5.66 -44.22 22.30
CA ARG A 802 4.49 -45.11 22.45
C ARG A 802 4.12 -45.75 21.12
N ARG A 803 3.48 -46.93 21.17
CA ARG A 803 3.06 -47.67 19.98
C ARG A 803 1.70 -48.32 20.18
N GLU A 804 0.82 -48.20 19.19
CA GLU A 804 -0.45 -48.91 19.09
C GLU A 804 -0.45 -49.79 17.85
N THR A 805 -1.06 -50.98 17.93
CA THR A 805 -1.05 -51.95 16.82
C THR A 805 -2.44 -52.54 16.60
N GLN A 806 -2.88 -52.60 15.35
CA GLN A 806 -4.16 -53.17 14.95
C GLN A 806 -4.00 -54.22 13.86
N ARG A 807 -4.82 -55.26 13.97
CA ARG A 807 -4.84 -56.39 13.04
C ARG A 807 -5.62 -56.06 11.78
N LEU A 808 -5.07 -56.38 10.61
CA LEU A 808 -5.71 -56.24 9.30
C LEU A 808 -5.72 -57.57 8.55
N VAL A 809 -6.84 -57.88 7.88
CA VAL A 809 -7.01 -59.09 7.08
C VAL A 809 -7.31 -58.69 5.64
N LEU A 810 -6.36 -58.92 4.75
CA LEU A 810 -6.52 -58.71 3.31
C LEU A 810 -7.04 -60.00 2.67
N LEU A 811 -8.25 -59.92 2.10
CA LEU A 811 -8.84 -60.96 1.27
C LEU A 811 -8.52 -60.67 -0.20
N ARG A 812 -8.40 -61.71 -1.01
CA ARG A 812 -8.44 -61.58 -2.47
C ARG A 812 -9.63 -62.31 -3.02
#